data_AF-A0A1E3KYV3-F1
#
_entry.id   AF-A0A1E3KYV3-F1
#
_cell.length_a   1.000
_cell.length_b   1.000
_cell.length_c   1.000
_cell.angle_alpha   90.00
_cell.angle_beta   90.00
_cell.angle_gamma   90.00
#
_symmetry.space_group_name_H-M   'P 1'
#
loop_
_entity.id
_entity.type
_entity.pdbx_description
1 polymer ?
#
loop_
_entity_poly.entity_id
_entity_poly.type
_entity_poly.pdbx_seq_one_letter_code
_entity_poly.pdbx_strand_id
1 'polypeptide(L)'
;MKLIIAEKKDQAVRLASPFRQKTQGTGYIEVLPNDHFPKGAYFAWASGHLVSLQDPEDYYENWKSWNLETLPMLPEAFKLKPTKEKAAAFKNLQKLLKNPSFTEVINACDPGREGEAIFTYIYLLSGSKKPTKRLWTSSLTSDAVVKAFSNLLAGEAKKSLYHEAFARACADWLIGMNTSRAYTLLLQKSQIDKSQKFNFSTGRVQTPLLSLIVEREQAIDQFVSTPYWDLYADFNMNGKEYRGKWFAGETDRILEKNKAEALATWCLNKPAVIKNMVVEDKSVPAPQLYDLSTLQKKANVLYQLSPAEVTSACQKLYDAGYQSYPRSDSKYVNPSEAEQFPLILDQLSKLLPYQSFFPLPVDSILMNKRYVDSSKIGEHYAIIPTTLVPDLNKLSKEEGLIYDLVVKSLIAAHYDDQKVQHTSILTYIKQDNVEFSFMTRGKIILKPGWKKVIQNVDQDNQDIVLPNVVVGEQGLASCTEAKECWTSPPKRYTQGDLIPLMKNAGNTITDKNLKKVMKKNNGLGTEATRASIIQRLTNQEYIIVKKNLVYPTPKALTLIKAIGHASPLTSAETTAKWEEYLSGIGEGKYTYTSFIDRAKELTQKLVYDATQRIGQLEPSELQVIDKKQSTTNQPVKVPKPQSSVSKPTSSAKTTKSEEVKPSIPNSQTKASPEKQIQKTVPVAIQVNTPKAISATVASPVATTPRVRSTSTTGTAESLGACKKCGHPVVDRGNFFGCVQLEDNLCDFRISKKIKGVVIEAETITDLLAKGKSKLIEGFLNAPAGTFNAFLTFNDSGKLSFQSPPKLEALFPLNLLQESKHKNILTSDQREVINMIEKESLNLKLGCKVVRAVFGPKVIRYEIEPDEGLNISSFRRYKDNFQLALQAKQITVYTPIPGERYVGIEIPNPNPYVVSLNTLLNTKEFLTSLLKLFIPIGMDQMGNVIYGNIAKMPHLLVAGATDSGKSVGLNTIVISLLARCSPSELKIIFIDPKQVEFSQYANLPHLYRPIIKDAKEGIDALDKLVNEMNMRYKLLDQAKVKNIDSYNEKRLINPSLPAMPYIVVFIDELRDLMENSASKVESSIASLASMARAAGIHLIIATQRPSKEVVSPIIKANLPVRIAFSVASIHDSRVILGEGGAEELLGSGDMFYAPKSGPKIRAVSAYVSDQEIENIVTYLCDRYRE
;
A
#
# COMPACT_ATOMS: atom_id res chain seq x y z
N MET A 1 -28.59 48.01 -23.23
CA MET A 1 -27.37 47.44 -22.61
C MET A 1 -26.91 46.23 -23.40
N LYS A 2 -25.66 45.78 -23.20
CA LYS A 2 -25.18 44.45 -23.63
C LYS A 2 -25.18 43.47 -22.45
N LEU A 3 -25.34 42.17 -22.72
CA LEU A 3 -25.21 41.11 -21.72
C LEU A 3 -24.01 40.21 -22.06
N ILE A 4 -23.00 40.18 -21.20
CA ILE A 4 -21.84 39.31 -21.30
C ILE A 4 -22.12 38.09 -20.42
N ILE A 5 -21.87 36.87 -20.94
CA ILE A 5 -21.96 35.63 -20.17
C ILE A 5 -20.59 34.95 -20.19
N ALA A 6 -19.94 34.91 -19.04
CA ALA A 6 -18.72 34.18 -18.78
C ALA A 6 -19.00 32.75 -18.25
N GLU A 7 -17.99 31.89 -18.22
CA GLU A 7 -18.15 30.54 -17.66
C GLU A 7 -18.16 30.56 -16.13
N LYS A 8 -17.32 31.41 -15.50
CA LYS A 8 -17.03 31.40 -14.06
C LYS A 8 -17.14 32.82 -13.47
N LYS A 9 -17.43 32.95 -12.16
CA LYS A 9 -17.55 34.28 -11.49
C LYS A 9 -16.25 35.09 -11.59
N ASP A 10 -15.11 34.47 -11.29
CA ASP A 10 -13.79 35.11 -11.37
C ASP A 10 -13.48 35.63 -12.79
N GLN A 11 -13.79 34.84 -13.82
CA GLN A 11 -13.70 35.28 -15.21
C GLN A 11 -14.59 36.51 -15.48
N ALA A 12 -15.84 36.53 -15.01
CA ALA A 12 -16.71 37.71 -15.14
C ALA A 12 -16.13 38.94 -14.41
N VAL A 13 -15.48 38.77 -13.25
CA VAL A 13 -14.80 39.85 -12.51
C VAL A 13 -13.62 40.39 -13.31
N ARG A 14 -12.72 39.53 -13.81
CA ARG A 14 -11.53 39.95 -14.59
C ARG A 14 -11.90 40.52 -15.97
N LEU A 15 -12.99 40.08 -16.57
CA LEU A 15 -13.53 40.68 -17.79
C LEU A 15 -14.16 42.06 -17.56
N ALA A 16 -14.66 42.33 -16.35
CA ALA A 16 -15.26 43.61 -15.97
C ALA A 16 -14.26 44.60 -15.33
N SER A 17 -13.11 44.14 -14.83
CA SER A 17 -12.14 44.99 -14.11
C SER A 17 -11.49 46.13 -14.90
N PRO A 18 -11.36 46.10 -16.25
CA PRO A 18 -10.87 47.26 -17.00
C PRO A 18 -11.87 48.43 -17.08
N PHE A 19 -13.12 48.23 -16.65
CA PHE A 19 -14.22 49.18 -16.83
C PHE A 19 -14.78 49.65 -15.49
N ARG A 20 -15.32 50.88 -15.45
CA ARG A 20 -15.90 51.45 -14.23
C ARG A 20 -17.21 50.73 -13.86
N GLN A 21 -17.27 50.16 -12.66
CA GLN A 21 -18.41 49.38 -12.16
C GLN A 21 -19.29 50.21 -11.22
N LYS A 22 -20.56 49.82 -11.07
CA LYS A 22 -21.53 50.52 -10.20
C LYS A 22 -21.86 49.72 -8.94
N THR A 23 -22.32 48.48 -9.12
CA THR A 23 -22.75 47.58 -8.03
C THR A 23 -22.58 46.12 -8.46
N GLN A 24 -22.32 45.21 -7.53
CA GLN A 24 -22.38 43.76 -7.78
C GLN A 24 -23.81 43.25 -7.48
N GLY A 25 -24.54 42.89 -8.53
CA GLY A 25 -25.89 42.33 -8.42
C GLY A 25 -25.88 40.82 -8.19
N THR A 26 -27.04 40.26 -7.83
CA THR A 26 -27.19 38.82 -7.55
C THR A 26 -27.04 37.98 -8.83
N GLY A 27 -25.80 37.63 -9.16
CA GLY A 27 -25.43 36.84 -10.34
C GLY A 27 -24.85 37.63 -11.51
N TYR A 28 -24.56 38.93 -11.35
CA TYR A 28 -23.92 39.76 -12.38
C TYR A 28 -23.18 40.98 -11.80
N ILE A 29 -22.34 41.62 -12.62
CA ILE A 29 -21.68 42.90 -12.33
C ILE A 29 -22.22 43.96 -13.30
N GLU A 30 -22.61 45.15 -12.81
CA GLU A 30 -23.00 46.29 -13.65
C GLU A 30 -21.76 47.14 -14.01
N VAL A 31 -21.46 47.22 -15.30
CA VAL A 31 -20.46 48.12 -15.90
C VAL A 31 -21.17 49.37 -16.45
N LEU A 32 -20.71 50.53 -16.01
CA LEU A 32 -21.23 51.85 -16.40
C LEU A 32 -20.96 52.17 -17.88
N PRO A 33 -21.70 53.12 -18.47
CA PRO A 33 -21.41 53.64 -19.81
C PRO A 33 -19.93 54.03 -20.01
N ASN A 34 -19.36 53.56 -21.11
CA ASN A 34 -17.99 53.80 -21.57
C ASN A 34 -17.89 53.50 -23.08
N ASP A 35 -16.73 53.71 -23.70
CA ASP A 35 -16.54 53.63 -25.16
C ASP A 35 -16.90 52.26 -25.75
N HIS A 36 -16.54 51.15 -25.08
CA HIS A 36 -16.90 49.79 -25.49
C HIS A 36 -18.38 49.46 -25.21
N PHE A 37 -18.98 50.11 -24.21
CA PHE A 37 -20.35 49.88 -23.77
C PHE A 37 -21.15 51.19 -23.59
N PRO A 38 -21.49 51.95 -24.66
CA PRO A 38 -22.05 53.31 -24.52
C PRO A 38 -23.42 53.41 -23.83
N LYS A 39 -24.11 52.28 -23.63
CA LYS A 39 -25.37 52.18 -22.89
C LYS A 39 -25.26 51.32 -21.62
N GLY A 40 -24.04 51.10 -21.11
CA GLY A 40 -23.75 50.16 -20.03
C GLY A 40 -23.87 48.68 -20.43
N ALA A 41 -23.33 47.79 -19.60
CA ALA A 41 -23.34 46.34 -19.83
C ALA A 41 -23.36 45.54 -18.52
N TYR A 42 -23.95 44.34 -18.57
CA TYR A 42 -24.01 43.41 -17.44
C TYR A 42 -23.12 42.19 -17.70
N PHE A 43 -22.26 41.85 -16.74
CA PHE A 43 -21.35 40.71 -16.81
C PHE A 43 -21.85 39.60 -15.87
N ALA A 44 -22.49 38.58 -16.41
CA ALA A 44 -23.03 37.42 -15.70
C ALA A 44 -22.18 36.17 -15.93
N TRP A 45 -22.43 35.08 -15.19
CA TRP A 45 -21.64 33.85 -15.28
C TRP A 45 -22.49 32.57 -15.18
N ALA A 46 -22.02 31.49 -15.81
CA ALA A 46 -22.68 30.18 -15.83
C ALA A 46 -22.37 29.29 -14.61
N SER A 47 -21.21 29.43 -13.97
CA SER A 47 -20.67 28.43 -13.02
C SER A 47 -20.52 27.03 -13.65
N GLY A 48 -19.89 27.00 -14.83
CA GLY A 48 -19.74 25.82 -15.68
C GLY A 48 -21.05 25.36 -16.32
N HIS A 49 -21.13 24.08 -16.71
CA HIS A 49 -22.37 23.49 -17.26
C HIS A 49 -23.55 23.64 -16.29
N LEU A 50 -24.58 24.40 -16.71
CA LEU A 50 -25.90 24.53 -16.07
C LEU A 50 -26.96 23.59 -16.66
N VAL A 51 -26.71 23.15 -17.88
CA VAL A 51 -27.64 22.46 -18.76
C VAL A 51 -26.95 21.20 -19.26
N SER A 52 -27.66 20.09 -19.29
CA SER A 52 -27.19 18.80 -19.79
C SER A 52 -28.10 18.30 -20.91
N LEU A 53 -27.70 17.19 -21.54
CA LEU A 53 -28.66 16.35 -22.24
C LEU A 53 -29.77 15.88 -21.29
N GLN A 54 -30.94 15.56 -21.85
CA GLN A 54 -32.00 14.84 -21.15
C GLN A 54 -31.54 13.43 -20.73
N ASP A 55 -32.12 12.94 -19.64
CA ASP A 55 -31.98 11.56 -19.16
C ASP A 55 -32.96 10.66 -19.95
N PRO A 56 -32.75 9.33 -20.02
CA PRO A 56 -33.56 8.45 -20.87
C PRO A 56 -35.07 8.55 -20.62
N GLU A 57 -35.48 8.67 -19.36
CA GLU A 57 -36.89 8.81 -18.96
C GLU A 57 -37.57 10.11 -19.44
N ASP A 58 -36.83 11.18 -19.79
CA ASP A 58 -37.47 12.38 -20.35
C ASP A 58 -37.85 12.21 -21.85
N TYR A 59 -37.31 11.19 -22.52
CA TYR A 59 -37.63 10.89 -23.93
C TYR A 59 -38.85 9.96 -24.02
N TYR A 60 -38.81 8.84 -23.28
CA TYR A 60 -39.89 7.85 -23.22
C TYR A 60 -39.92 7.24 -21.81
N GLU A 61 -41.09 7.22 -21.17
CA GLU A 61 -41.26 6.74 -19.78
C GLU A 61 -40.86 5.26 -19.60
N ASN A 62 -40.93 4.44 -20.66
CA ASN A 62 -40.48 3.04 -20.62
C ASN A 62 -38.94 2.87 -20.52
N TRP A 63 -38.15 3.91 -20.82
CA TRP A 63 -36.68 3.91 -20.63
C TRP A 63 -36.25 4.20 -19.18
N LYS A 64 -37.21 4.49 -18.29
CA LYS A 64 -37.00 4.64 -16.84
C LYS A 64 -36.63 3.31 -16.20
N SER A 65 -37.33 2.24 -16.58
CA SER A 65 -37.03 0.85 -16.19
C SER A 65 -35.89 0.28 -17.03
N TRP A 66 -35.07 -0.58 -16.43
CA TRP A 66 -33.89 -1.16 -17.07
C TRP A 66 -34.23 -2.53 -17.67
N ASN A 67 -34.69 -2.56 -18.92
CA ASN A 67 -35.06 -3.79 -19.63
C ASN A 67 -34.14 -4.01 -20.85
N LEU A 68 -33.70 -5.26 -21.11
CA LEU A 68 -32.87 -5.56 -22.28
C LEU A 68 -33.60 -5.28 -23.61
N GLU A 69 -34.92 -5.52 -23.65
CA GLU A 69 -35.79 -5.21 -24.81
C GLU A 69 -35.86 -3.71 -25.14
N THR A 70 -35.50 -2.83 -24.21
CA THR A 70 -35.43 -1.37 -24.43
C THR A 70 -34.04 -0.88 -24.83
N LEU A 71 -33.07 -1.78 -25.01
CA LEU A 71 -31.71 -1.44 -25.42
C LEU A 71 -31.44 -1.80 -26.89
N PRO A 72 -30.75 -0.93 -27.66
CA PRO A 72 -30.27 0.38 -27.26
C PRO A 72 -31.38 1.46 -27.30
N MET A 73 -31.35 2.33 -26.29
CA MET A 73 -32.08 3.59 -26.24
C MET A 73 -31.42 4.57 -27.23
N LEU A 74 -32.08 4.83 -28.35
CA LEU A 74 -31.60 5.71 -29.42
C LEU A 74 -32.64 6.82 -29.66
N PRO A 75 -32.50 8.01 -29.06
CA PRO A 75 -33.44 9.10 -29.31
C PRO A 75 -33.31 9.61 -30.75
N GLU A 76 -34.44 9.96 -31.36
CA GLU A 76 -34.50 10.57 -32.71
C GLU A 76 -33.59 11.81 -32.77
N ALA A 77 -33.86 12.77 -31.88
CA ALA A 77 -33.09 14.00 -31.70
C ALA A 77 -32.80 14.24 -30.22
N PHE A 78 -31.56 14.64 -29.91
CA PHE A 78 -31.12 14.95 -28.56
C PHE A 78 -31.69 16.28 -28.05
N LYS A 79 -32.17 16.26 -26.81
CA LYS A 79 -32.82 17.39 -26.12
C LYS A 79 -32.02 17.79 -24.89
N LEU A 80 -32.21 19.04 -24.44
CA LEU A 80 -31.48 19.65 -23.31
C LEU A 80 -32.41 19.90 -22.12
N LYS A 81 -31.90 19.77 -20.89
CA LYS A 81 -32.60 20.19 -19.66
C LYS A 81 -31.67 20.86 -18.65
N PRO A 82 -32.16 21.71 -17.73
CA PRO A 82 -31.36 22.27 -16.65
C PRO A 82 -30.99 21.17 -15.65
N THR A 83 -29.77 21.19 -15.13
CA THR A 83 -29.37 20.26 -14.06
C THR A 83 -30.11 20.60 -12.77
N LYS A 84 -30.59 19.59 -12.03
CA LYS A 84 -31.48 19.75 -10.86
C LYS A 84 -30.91 20.74 -9.83
N GLU A 85 -29.64 20.57 -9.47
CA GLU A 85 -28.91 21.42 -8.51
C GLU A 85 -28.76 22.88 -8.95
N LYS A 86 -28.55 23.13 -10.26
CA LYS A 86 -28.25 24.47 -10.79
C LYS A 86 -29.44 25.15 -11.49
N ALA A 87 -30.64 24.57 -11.41
CA ALA A 87 -31.85 25.09 -12.04
C ALA A 87 -32.17 26.55 -11.63
N ALA A 88 -31.82 26.96 -10.41
CA ALA A 88 -31.96 28.35 -9.96
C ALA A 88 -31.00 29.33 -10.69
N ALA A 89 -29.74 28.94 -10.88
CA ALA A 89 -28.77 29.73 -11.64
C ALA A 89 -29.16 29.83 -13.12
N PHE A 90 -29.65 28.73 -13.71
CA PHE A 90 -30.21 28.74 -15.07
C PHE A 90 -31.42 29.69 -15.18
N LYS A 91 -32.38 29.64 -14.23
CA LYS A 91 -33.52 30.57 -14.21
C LYS A 91 -33.08 32.04 -14.11
N ASN A 92 -32.00 32.35 -13.40
CA ASN A 92 -31.47 33.71 -13.32
C ASN A 92 -30.85 34.18 -14.65
N LEU A 93 -30.03 33.36 -15.32
CA LEU A 93 -29.54 33.68 -16.66
C LEU A 93 -30.68 33.75 -17.69
N GLN A 94 -31.68 32.87 -17.61
CA GLN A 94 -32.85 32.90 -18.49
C GLN A 94 -33.65 34.21 -18.35
N LYS A 95 -33.80 34.76 -17.12
CA LYS A 95 -34.39 36.08 -16.91
C LYS A 95 -33.60 37.19 -17.60
N LEU A 96 -32.26 37.20 -17.46
CA LEU A 96 -31.40 38.20 -18.13
C LEU A 96 -31.46 38.05 -19.66
N LEU A 97 -31.39 36.82 -20.18
CA LEU A 97 -31.46 36.52 -21.61
C LEU A 97 -32.81 36.93 -22.24
N LYS A 98 -33.91 36.90 -21.48
CA LYS A 98 -35.24 37.36 -21.92
C LYS A 98 -35.53 38.85 -21.69
N ASN A 99 -34.87 39.51 -20.75
CA ASN A 99 -35.10 40.94 -20.43
C ASN A 99 -34.88 41.84 -21.67
N PRO A 100 -35.86 42.67 -22.10
CA PRO A 100 -35.77 43.44 -23.34
C PRO A 100 -34.69 44.53 -23.34
N SER A 101 -34.21 44.97 -22.17
CA SER A 101 -33.17 46.01 -22.04
C SER A 101 -31.78 45.58 -22.58
N PHE A 102 -31.59 44.28 -22.86
CA PHE A 102 -30.38 43.76 -23.51
C PHE A 102 -30.65 43.47 -24.99
N THR A 103 -29.97 44.20 -25.87
CA THR A 103 -30.15 44.13 -27.33
C THR A 103 -29.16 43.19 -28.03
N GLU A 104 -28.04 42.87 -27.39
CA GLU A 104 -26.97 41.98 -27.90
C GLU A 104 -26.43 41.14 -26.73
N VAL A 105 -26.06 39.89 -27.01
CA VAL A 105 -25.48 38.95 -26.04
C VAL A 105 -24.07 38.54 -26.49
N ILE A 106 -23.10 38.57 -25.57
CA ILE A 106 -21.70 38.21 -25.83
C ILE A 106 -21.38 36.90 -25.10
N ASN A 107 -21.01 35.87 -25.84
CA ASN A 107 -20.34 34.69 -25.28
C ASN A 107 -18.90 35.07 -24.88
N ALA A 108 -18.58 34.91 -23.60
CA ALA A 108 -17.27 35.14 -23.02
C ALA A 108 -16.85 34.01 -22.06
N CYS A 109 -17.33 32.78 -22.30
CA CYS A 109 -16.79 31.56 -21.69
C CYS A 109 -15.36 31.27 -22.19
N ASP A 110 -14.69 30.24 -21.66
CA ASP A 110 -13.32 29.89 -22.07
C ASP A 110 -13.22 29.63 -23.60
N PRO A 111 -12.08 29.94 -24.27
CA PRO A 111 -11.96 29.96 -25.73
C PRO A 111 -11.73 28.55 -26.33
N GLY A 112 -12.65 27.62 -26.04
CA GLY A 112 -12.59 26.23 -26.48
C GLY A 112 -13.97 25.57 -26.57
N ARG A 113 -14.01 24.30 -27.00
CA ARG A 113 -15.26 23.57 -27.30
C ARG A 113 -16.24 23.47 -26.12
N GLU A 114 -15.74 23.35 -24.89
CA GLU A 114 -16.57 23.33 -23.68
C GLU A 114 -17.22 24.70 -23.41
N GLY A 115 -16.48 25.80 -23.60
CA GLY A 115 -17.02 27.15 -23.42
C GLY A 115 -18.12 27.51 -24.42
N GLU A 116 -18.00 27.05 -25.68
CA GLU A 116 -19.08 27.12 -26.66
C GLU A 116 -20.29 26.29 -26.26
N ALA A 117 -20.09 25.06 -25.75
CA ALA A 117 -21.18 24.21 -25.29
C ALA A 117 -21.94 24.82 -24.11
N ILE A 118 -21.23 25.31 -23.09
CA ILE A 118 -21.82 25.93 -21.89
C ILE A 118 -22.69 27.13 -22.29
N PHE A 119 -22.16 28.06 -23.10
CA PHE A 119 -22.94 29.20 -23.57
C PHE A 119 -24.13 28.76 -24.42
N THR A 120 -23.91 27.90 -25.42
CA THR A 120 -24.92 27.57 -26.43
C THR A 120 -26.06 26.75 -25.84
N TYR A 121 -25.79 25.81 -24.92
CA TYR A 121 -26.85 25.09 -24.20
C TYR A 121 -27.74 26.03 -23.38
N ILE A 122 -27.15 26.98 -22.67
CA ILE A 122 -27.89 27.99 -21.89
C ILE A 122 -28.69 28.89 -22.84
N TYR A 123 -28.08 29.36 -23.92
CA TYR A 123 -28.70 30.24 -24.90
C TYR A 123 -29.90 29.57 -25.59
N LEU A 124 -29.73 28.37 -26.16
CA LEU A 124 -30.80 27.61 -26.81
C LEU A 124 -31.95 27.31 -25.85
N LEU A 125 -31.66 26.76 -24.67
CA LEU A 125 -32.70 26.41 -23.69
C LEU A 125 -33.35 27.65 -23.03
N SER A 126 -32.72 28.82 -23.11
CA SER A 126 -33.37 30.08 -22.70
C SER A 126 -34.52 30.48 -23.63
N GLY A 127 -34.50 30.05 -24.89
CA GLY A 127 -35.43 30.49 -25.94
C GLY A 127 -35.17 31.92 -26.43
N SER A 128 -33.98 32.48 -26.18
CA SER A 128 -33.61 33.81 -26.68
C SER A 128 -33.32 33.80 -28.18
N LYS A 129 -33.60 34.91 -28.86
CA LYS A 129 -33.38 35.14 -30.31
C LYS A 129 -32.54 36.39 -30.59
N LYS A 130 -31.77 36.85 -29.61
CA LYS A 130 -30.97 38.08 -29.69
C LYS A 130 -29.70 37.87 -30.52
N PRO A 131 -29.18 38.88 -31.23
CA PRO A 131 -27.91 38.76 -31.93
C PRO A 131 -26.78 38.43 -30.93
N THR A 132 -25.93 37.48 -31.33
CA THR A 132 -24.81 36.97 -30.53
C THR A 132 -23.46 37.39 -31.10
N LYS A 133 -22.53 37.71 -30.20
CA LYS A 133 -21.10 37.93 -30.48
C LYS A 133 -20.25 36.97 -29.66
N ARG A 134 -19.01 36.76 -30.08
CA ARG A 134 -18.03 35.93 -29.36
C ARG A 134 -16.77 36.74 -29.04
N LEU A 135 -16.51 36.90 -27.74
CA LEU A 135 -15.22 37.33 -27.21
C LEU A 135 -14.26 36.15 -27.26
N TRP A 136 -13.15 36.24 -27.99
CA TRP A 136 -12.19 35.14 -28.14
C TRP A 136 -10.81 35.55 -27.60
N THR A 137 -10.55 35.27 -26.32
CA THR A 137 -9.26 35.50 -25.66
C THR A 137 -8.96 34.40 -24.65
N SER A 138 -7.70 33.97 -24.59
CA SER A 138 -7.14 33.12 -23.53
C SER A 138 -6.50 33.93 -22.39
N SER A 139 -6.18 35.20 -22.62
CA SER A 139 -5.69 36.12 -21.58
C SER A 139 -6.82 36.92 -20.96
N LEU A 140 -6.72 37.12 -19.65
CA LEU A 140 -7.59 37.96 -18.82
C LEU A 140 -6.85 39.18 -18.25
N THR A 141 -5.72 39.58 -18.85
CA THR A 141 -5.06 40.86 -18.54
C THR A 141 -5.85 42.03 -19.14
N SER A 142 -5.82 43.20 -18.50
CA SER A 142 -6.68 44.34 -18.87
C SER A 142 -6.60 44.72 -20.35
N ASP A 143 -5.38 44.85 -20.89
CA ASP A 143 -5.18 45.23 -22.29
C ASP A 143 -5.65 44.15 -23.28
N ALA A 144 -5.47 42.87 -22.93
CA ALA A 144 -5.97 41.77 -23.74
C ALA A 144 -7.50 41.71 -23.75
N VAL A 145 -8.13 41.97 -22.60
CA VAL A 145 -9.60 42.05 -22.45
C VAL A 145 -10.16 43.24 -23.25
N VAL A 146 -9.59 44.42 -23.10
CA VAL A 146 -9.98 45.63 -23.85
C VAL A 146 -9.81 45.42 -25.36
N LYS A 147 -8.65 44.90 -25.79
CA LYS A 147 -8.38 44.57 -27.20
C LYS A 147 -9.35 43.51 -27.74
N ALA A 148 -9.70 42.50 -26.95
CA ALA A 148 -10.66 41.47 -27.35
C ALA A 148 -12.10 42.02 -27.46
N PHE A 149 -12.52 42.94 -26.58
CA PHE A 149 -13.82 43.61 -26.70
C PHE A 149 -13.89 44.57 -27.90
N SER A 150 -12.77 45.14 -28.34
CA SER A 150 -12.68 45.86 -29.63
C SER A 150 -12.74 44.93 -30.85
N ASN A 151 -12.46 43.63 -30.70
CA ASN A 151 -12.34 42.65 -31.78
C ASN A 151 -13.32 41.47 -31.64
N LEU A 152 -14.58 41.76 -31.29
CA LEU A 152 -15.63 40.75 -31.12
C LEU A 152 -15.98 40.03 -32.43
N LEU A 153 -15.85 38.71 -32.43
CA LEU A 153 -16.28 37.86 -33.54
C LEU A 153 -17.82 37.79 -33.62
N ALA A 154 -18.36 37.45 -34.79
CA ALA A 154 -19.75 37.02 -34.90
C ALA A 154 -19.98 35.75 -34.05
N GLY A 155 -21.13 35.61 -33.38
CA GLY A 155 -21.41 34.46 -32.52
C GLY A 155 -21.35 33.11 -33.26
N GLU A 156 -21.68 33.10 -34.55
CA GLU A 156 -21.60 31.93 -35.42
C GLU A 156 -20.17 31.47 -35.77
N ALA A 157 -19.17 32.34 -35.60
CA ALA A 157 -17.79 32.09 -36.06
C ALA A 157 -17.04 30.95 -35.33
N LYS A 158 -17.66 30.36 -34.29
CA LYS A 158 -17.12 29.23 -33.51
C LYS A 158 -18.13 28.09 -33.33
N LYS A 159 -19.25 28.10 -34.07
CA LYS A 159 -20.33 27.10 -33.96
C LYS A 159 -19.85 25.66 -34.21
N SER A 160 -18.81 25.47 -35.01
CA SER A 160 -18.18 24.15 -35.24
C SER A 160 -17.68 23.49 -33.95
N LEU A 161 -17.13 24.28 -33.01
CA LEU A 161 -16.65 23.79 -31.71
C LEU A 161 -17.81 23.46 -30.75
N TYR A 162 -18.93 24.19 -30.83
CA TYR A 162 -20.19 23.77 -30.19
C TYR A 162 -20.64 22.41 -30.75
N HIS A 163 -20.65 22.27 -32.07
CA HIS A 163 -21.06 21.04 -32.75
C HIS A 163 -20.16 19.84 -32.39
N GLU A 164 -18.85 20.06 -32.25
CA GLU A 164 -17.91 19.05 -31.72
C GLU A 164 -18.26 18.63 -30.29
N ALA A 165 -18.44 19.58 -29.37
CA ALA A 165 -18.74 19.28 -27.96
C ALA A 165 -20.11 18.61 -27.79
N PHE A 166 -21.10 19.00 -28.59
CA PHE A 166 -22.42 18.35 -28.63
C PHE A 166 -22.33 16.92 -29.19
N ALA A 167 -21.62 16.72 -30.31
CA ALA A 167 -21.37 15.39 -30.87
C ALA A 167 -20.71 14.44 -29.85
N ARG A 168 -19.69 14.94 -29.14
CA ARG A 168 -19.03 14.25 -28.02
C ARG A 168 -20.03 13.86 -26.94
N ALA A 169 -20.81 14.83 -26.44
CA ALA A 169 -21.77 14.59 -25.35
C ALA A 169 -22.84 13.56 -25.72
N CYS A 170 -23.41 13.65 -26.93
CA CYS A 170 -24.37 12.69 -27.45
C CYS A 170 -23.77 11.28 -27.58
N ALA A 171 -22.55 11.17 -28.09
CA ALA A 171 -21.90 9.88 -28.31
C ALA A 171 -21.43 9.21 -27.01
N ASP A 172 -20.92 9.99 -26.05
CA ASP A 172 -20.58 9.50 -24.70
C ASP A 172 -21.85 9.13 -23.90
N TRP A 173 -23.01 9.81 -24.13
CA TRP A 173 -24.32 9.41 -23.60
C TRP A 173 -24.80 8.09 -24.21
N LEU A 174 -24.77 7.96 -25.55
CA LEU A 174 -25.23 6.77 -26.28
C LEU A 174 -24.51 5.51 -25.81
N ILE A 175 -23.18 5.51 -25.86
CA ILE A 175 -22.38 4.35 -25.45
C ILE A 175 -22.49 4.15 -23.93
N GLY A 176 -22.34 5.21 -23.13
CA GLY A 176 -22.30 5.14 -21.68
C GLY A 176 -23.59 4.57 -21.09
N MET A 177 -24.75 5.15 -21.42
CA MET A 177 -26.05 4.70 -20.92
C MET A 177 -26.36 3.27 -21.34
N ASN A 178 -26.23 2.97 -22.64
CA ASN A 178 -26.69 1.68 -23.18
C ASN A 178 -25.78 0.52 -22.79
N THR A 179 -24.46 0.67 -22.90
CA THR A 179 -23.55 -0.44 -22.58
C THR A 179 -23.49 -0.70 -21.07
N SER A 180 -23.62 0.32 -20.22
CA SER A 180 -23.71 0.13 -18.76
C SER A 180 -24.94 -0.69 -18.38
N ARG A 181 -26.11 -0.33 -18.95
CA ARG A 181 -27.37 -1.08 -18.74
C ARG A 181 -27.27 -2.50 -19.30
N ALA A 182 -26.72 -2.69 -20.49
CA ALA A 182 -26.58 -4.00 -21.12
C ALA A 182 -25.69 -4.94 -20.29
N TYR A 183 -24.47 -4.54 -19.95
CA TYR A 183 -23.57 -5.37 -19.14
C TYR A 183 -24.13 -5.62 -17.73
N THR A 184 -24.81 -4.64 -17.12
CA THR A 184 -25.47 -4.85 -15.82
C THR A 184 -26.56 -5.93 -15.91
N LEU A 185 -27.49 -5.80 -16.86
CA LEU A 185 -28.65 -6.70 -16.97
C LEU A 185 -28.25 -8.10 -17.44
N LEU A 186 -27.31 -8.22 -18.38
CA LEU A 186 -26.81 -9.52 -18.87
C LEU A 186 -26.08 -10.29 -17.75
N LEU A 187 -25.17 -9.64 -17.03
CA LEU A 187 -24.45 -10.28 -15.92
C LEU A 187 -25.39 -10.62 -14.76
N GLN A 188 -26.38 -9.77 -14.44
CA GLN A 188 -27.38 -10.09 -13.42
C GLN A 188 -28.31 -11.26 -13.83
N LYS A 189 -28.74 -11.35 -15.10
CA LYS A 189 -29.55 -12.49 -15.59
C LYS A 189 -28.78 -13.82 -15.58
N SER A 190 -27.46 -13.80 -15.75
CA SER A 190 -26.63 -15.00 -15.89
C SER A 190 -26.48 -15.89 -14.64
N GLN A 191 -27.03 -15.47 -13.48
CA GLN A 191 -26.88 -16.12 -12.16
C GLN A 191 -25.43 -16.24 -11.63
N ILE A 192 -24.44 -15.62 -12.28
CA ILE A 192 -23.00 -15.75 -11.95
C ILE A 192 -22.63 -15.17 -10.57
N ASP A 193 -23.43 -14.24 -10.02
CA ASP A 193 -23.35 -13.85 -8.61
C ASP A 193 -24.74 -13.76 -7.97
N LYS A 194 -25.06 -14.70 -7.08
CA LYS A 194 -26.27 -14.68 -6.24
C LYS A 194 -26.09 -13.96 -4.90
N SER A 195 -24.86 -13.53 -4.60
CA SER A 195 -24.47 -12.92 -3.31
C SER A 195 -24.32 -11.40 -3.38
N GLN A 196 -23.91 -10.84 -4.53
CA GLN A 196 -23.69 -9.39 -4.69
C GLN A 196 -24.30 -8.85 -5.99
N LYS A 197 -25.34 -8.00 -5.86
CA LYS A 197 -25.98 -7.32 -6.99
C LYS A 197 -25.14 -6.14 -7.48
N PHE A 198 -24.07 -6.43 -8.23
CA PHE A 198 -23.24 -5.38 -8.81
C PHE A 198 -23.98 -4.61 -9.93
N ASN A 199 -23.88 -3.28 -9.88
CA ASN A 199 -24.18 -2.39 -10.99
C ASN A 199 -22.89 -2.11 -11.76
N PHE A 200 -22.93 -2.27 -13.10
CA PHE A 200 -21.77 -2.10 -13.97
C PHE A 200 -21.88 -0.83 -14.81
N SER A 201 -20.81 -0.02 -14.83
CA SER A 201 -20.69 1.22 -15.60
C SER A 201 -19.51 1.12 -16.57
N THR A 202 -19.76 1.48 -17.82
CA THR A 202 -18.82 1.43 -18.94
C THR A 202 -18.68 2.81 -19.58
N GLY A 203 -17.64 3.04 -20.37
CA GLY A 203 -17.52 4.29 -21.11
C GLY A 203 -16.13 4.52 -21.69
N ARG A 204 -16.09 5.25 -22.81
CA ARG A 204 -14.95 5.41 -23.72
C ARG A 204 -13.60 5.75 -23.08
N VAL A 205 -13.55 6.44 -21.95
CA VAL A 205 -12.28 6.76 -21.26
C VAL A 205 -12.06 5.92 -19.99
N GLN A 206 -13.12 5.52 -19.29
CA GLN A 206 -13.01 4.73 -18.06
C GLN A 206 -12.73 3.25 -18.33
N THR A 207 -13.31 2.67 -19.38
CA THR A 207 -13.15 1.25 -19.71
C THR A 207 -11.77 0.92 -20.28
N PRO A 208 -11.14 1.72 -21.18
CA PRO A 208 -9.76 1.48 -21.58
C PRO A 208 -8.75 1.65 -20.43
N LEU A 209 -8.97 2.63 -19.55
CA LEU A 209 -8.14 2.77 -18.33
C LEU A 209 -8.25 1.53 -17.44
N LEU A 210 -9.47 1.02 -17.25
CA LEU A 210 -9.69 -0.19 -16.46
C LEU A 210 -9.07 -1.43 -17.13
N SER A 211 -9.12 -1.54 -18.46
CA SER A 211 -8.43 -2.58 -19.23
C SER A 211 -6.93 -2.56 -18.98
N LEU A 212 -6.28 -1.40 -19.10
CA LEU A 212 -4.84 -1.24 -18.85
C LEU A 212 -4.42 -1.57 -17.41
N ILE A 213 -5.33 -1.41 -16.43
CA ILE A 213 -5.11 -1.80 -15.02
C ILE A 213 -5.26 -3.32 -14.85
N VAL A 214 -6.29 -3.92 -15.46
CA VAL A 214 -6.51 -5.38 -15.43
C VAL A 214 -5.40 -6.13 -16.17
N GLU A 215 -4.96 -5.63 -17.32
CA GLU A 215 -3.83 -6.16 -18.11
C GLU A 215 -2.52 -6.10 -17.31
N ARG A 216 -2.30 -5.05 -16.50
CA ARG A 216 -1.15 -4.98 -15.58
C ARG A 216 -1.23 -6.04 -14.48
N GLU A 217 -2.40 -6.29 -13.91
CA GLU A 217 -2.57 -7.31 -12.87
C GLU A 217 -2.42 -8.72 -13.46
N GLN A 218 -3.01 -8.99 -14.63
CA GLN A 218 -2.81 -10.24 -15.38
C GLN A 218 -1.33 -10.47 -15.72
N ALA A 219 -0.60 -9.43 -16.14
CA ALA A 219 0.84 -9.51 -16.40
C ALA A 219 1.71 -9.65 -15.13
N ILE A 220 1.15 -9.48 -13.93
CA ILE A 220 1.79 -9.83 -12.65
C ILE A 220 1.44 -11.28 -12.28
N ASP A 221 0.18 -11.67 -12.39
CA ASP A 221 -0.33 -13.01 -12.03
C ASP A 221 0.21 -14.12 -12.96
N GLN A 222 0.45 -13.81 -14.23
CA GLN A 222 1.03 -14.72 -15.23
C GLN A 222 2.57 -14.70 -15.24
N PHE A 223 3.21 -13.85 -14.44
CA PHE A 223 4.67 -13.71 -14.46
C PHE A 223 5.37 -14.90 -13.79
N VAL A 224 6.09 -15.68 -14.60
CA VAL A 224 7.00 -16.73 -14.11
C VAL A 224 8.39 -16.12 -13.95
N SER A 225 8.89 -16.10 -12.70
CA SER A 225 10.24 -15.63 -12.38
C SER A 225 11.28 -16.63 -12.89
N THR A 226 12.28 -16.14 -13.61
CA THR A 226 13.36 -16.91 -14.22
C THR A 226 14.72 -16.45 -13.68
N PRO A 227 15.66 -17.38 -13.39
CA PRO A 227 17.01 -17.02 -12.97
C PRO A 227 17.85 -16.51 -14.15
N TYR A 228 18.81 -15.64 -13.84
CA TYR A 228 19.90 -15.20 -14.71
C TYR A 228 21.11 -14.86 -13.84
N TRP A 229 22.31 -14.81 -14.42
CA TRP A 229 23.54 -14.52 -13.70
C TRP A 229 24.15 -13.22 -14.20
N ASP A 230 24.34 -12.28 -13.27
CA ASP A 230 25.18 -11.10 -13.45
C ASP A 230 26.62 -11.47 -13.08
N LEU A 231 27.55 -11.42 -14.03
CA LEU A 231 28.97 -11.61 -13.75
C LEU A 231 29.61 -10.28 -13.36
N TYR A 232 30.28 -10.25 -12.21
CA TYR A 232 31.08 -9.12 -11.72
C TYR A 232 32.55 -9.51 -11.58
N ALA A 233 33.42 -8.52 -11.73
CA ALA A 233 34.82 -8.60 -11.33
C ALA A 233 35.19 -7.37 -10.49
N ASP A 234 35.83 -7.61 -9.36
CA ASP A 234 36.50 -6.58 -8.58
C ASP A 234 37.95 -6.49 -9.10
N PHE A 235 38.36 -5.30 -9.52
CA PHE A 235 39.65 -5.02 -10.14
C PHE A 235 40.54 -4.27 -9.16
N ASN A 236 41.80 -4.69 -9.04
CA ASN A 236 42.85 -3.93 -8.38
C ASN A 236 43.88 -3.50 -9.43
N MET A 237 43.91 -2.20 -9.72
CA MET A 237 44.84 -1.55 -10.65
C MET A 237 45.88 -0.78 -9.83
N ASN A 238 47.01 -1.43 -9.50
CA ASN A 238 48.10 -0.85 -8.72
C ASN A 238 47.64 -0.20 -7.39
N GLY A 239 46.77 -0.88 -6.63
CA GLY A 239 46.19 -0.40 -5.38
C GLY A 239 44.88 0.38 -5.53
N LYS A 240 44.42 0.63 -6.76
CA LYS A 240 43.13 1.29 -7.05
C LYS A 240 42.05 0.24 -7.25
N GLU A 241 41.07 0.20 -6.35
CA GLU A 241 40.03 -0.84 -6.38
C GLU A 241 38.68 -0.34 -6.90
N TYR A 242 38.05 -1.10 -7.79
CA TYR A 242 36.69 -0.84 -8.28
C TYR A 242 36.01 -2.11 -8.84
N ARG A 243 34.68 -2.12 -8.88
CA ARG A 243 33.88 -3.28 -9.32
C ARG A 243 33.20 -3.05 -10.67
N GLY A 244 33.60 -3.82 -11.68
CA GLY A 244 32.96 -3.82 -12.99
C GLY A 244 31.89 -4.92 -13.13
N LYS A 245 30.88 -4.66 -13.97
CA LYS A 245 29.91 -5.68 -14.42
C LYS A 245 30.25 -6.11 -15.85
N TRP A 246 30.25 -7.41 -16.11
CA TRP A 246 30.46 -8.00 -17.43
C TRP A 246 29.36 -7.61 -18.42
N PHE A 247 29.72 -7.50 -19.70
CA PHE A 247 28.77 -7.40 -20.81
C PHE A 247 29.36 -7.96 -22.12
N ALA A 248 28.48 -8.33 -23.05
CA ALA A 248 28.83 -8.68 -24.42
C ALA A 248 27.78 -8.10 -25.40
N GLY A 249 28.18 -7.17 -26.25
CA GLY A 249 27.26 -6.42 -27.12
C GLY A 249 26.20 -5.68 -26.29
N GLU A 250 24.93 -5.92 -26.58
CA GLU A 250 23.80 -5.37 -25.80
C GLU A 250 23.44 -6.21 -24.55
N THR A 251 24.08 -7.36 -24.33
CA THR A 251 23.73 -8.27 -23.22
C THR A 251 24.57 -8.02 -21.97
N ASP A 252 23.91 -7.86 -20.82
CA ASP A 252 24.54 -7.67 -19.50
C ASP A 252 24.33 -8.85 -18.54
N ARG A 253 23.86 -10.00 -19.06
CA ARG A 253 23.39 -11.16 -18.28
C ARG A 253 23.71 -12.47 -18.98
N ILE A 254 23.93 -13.52 -18.19
CA ILE A 254 24.16 -14.88 -18.67
C ILE A 254 22.96 -15.73 -18.24
N LEU A 255 22.37 -16.51 -19.15
CA LEU A 255 21.17 -17.32 -18.85
C LEU A 255 21.50 -18.75 -18.37
N GLU A 256 22.74 -19.18 -18.48
CA GLU A 256 23.19 -20.53 -18.11
C GLU A 256 24.18 -20.46 -16.95
N LYS A 257 23.79 -21.02 -15.79
CA LYS A 257 24.61 -21.10 -14.58
C LYS A 257 26.05 -21.57 -14.87
N ASN A 258 26.18 -22.71 -15.55
CA ASN A 258 27.48 -23.33 -15.84
C ASN A 258 28.39 -22.41 -16.66
N LYS A 259 27.84 -21.61 -17.59
CA LYS A 259 28.60 -20.61 -18.35
C LYS A 259 29.03 -19.46 -17.46
N ALA A 260 28.15 -18.97 -16.58
CA ALA A 260 28.48 -17.89 -15.66
C ALA A 260 29.57 -18.29 -14.63
N GLU A 261 29.46 -19.49 -14.05
CA GLU A 261 30.45 -20.02 -13.10
C GLU A 261 31.78 -20.34 -13.79
N ALA A 262 31.77 -20.88 -15.01
CA ALA A 262 32.98 -21.08 -15.80
C ALA A 262 33.65 -19.75 -16.19
N LEU A 263 32.87 -18.73 -16.58
CA LEU A 263 33.40 -17.40 -16.91
C LEU A 263 33.95 -16.66 -15.67
N ALA A 264 33.31 -16.75 -14.51
CA ALA A 264 33.88 -16.25 -13.26
C ALA A 264 35.20 -16.94 -12.93
N THR A 265 35.22 -18.27 -12.94
CA THR A 265 36.43 -19.07 -12.66
C THR A 265 37.55 -18.78 -13.67
N TRP A 266 37.23 -18.54 -14.94
CA TRP A 266 38.20 -18.13 -15.95
C TRP A 266 38.72 -16.73 -15.72
N CYS A 267 37.92 -15.79 -15.21
CA CYS A 267 38.33 -14.40 -15.00
C CYS A 267 39.20 -14.19 -13.75
N LEU A 268 39.10 -15.06 -12.74
CA LEU A 268 39.74 -14.88 -11.43
C LEU A 268 41.27 -14.80 -11.52
N ASN A 269 41.86 -13.80 -10.84
CA ASN A 269 43.30 -13.53 -10.77
C ASN A 269 44.01 -13.34 -12.13
N LYS A 270 43.26 -13.09 -13.22
CA LYS A 270 43.84 -12.88 -14.54
C LYS A 270 44.29 -11.42 -14.76
N PRO A 271 45.27 -11.20 -15.67
CA PRO A 271 45.64 -9.87 -16.12
C PRO A 271 44.44 -9.08 -16.64
N ALA A 272 44.22 -7.93 -16.01
CA ALA A 272 43.22 -6.96 -16.39
C ALA A 272 43.91 -5.70 -16.93
N VAL A 273 43.33 -5.10 -17.97
CA VAL A 273 43.83 -3.85 -18.57
C VAL A 273 42.67 -2.90 -18.84
N ILE A 274 42.87 -1.61 -18.56
CA ILE A 274 41.88 -0.58 -18.89
C ILE A 274 41.96 -0.27 -20.38
N LYS A 275 40.95 -0.71 -21.14
CA LYS A 275 40.89 -0.53 -22.59
C LYS A 275 40.48 0.89 -22.97
N ASN A 276 39.55 1.47 -22.22
CA ASN A 276 39.01 2.80 -22.47
C ASN A 276 38.46 3.39 -21.16
N MET A 277 38.52 4.70 -21.02
CA MET A 277 37.89 5.45 -19.93
C MET A 277 37.24 6.69 -20.52
N VAL A 278 35.93 6.82 -20.35
CA VAL A 278 35.16 7.97 -20.83
C VAL A 278 34.69 8.75 -19.61
N VAL A 279 35.09 10.03 -19.54
CA VAL A 279 34.67 10.97 -18.50
C VAL A 279 33.79 12.03 -19.17
N GLU A 280 32.51 12.05 -18.82
CA GLU A 280 31.51 12.94 -19.42
C GLU A 280 30.95 13.90 -18.37
N ASP A 281 31.36 15.17 -18.45
CA ASP A 281 30.71 16.25 -17.71
C ASP A 281 29.33 16.54 -18.32
N LYS A 282 28.27 16.33 -17.55
CA LYS A 282 26.89 16.54 -17.95
C LYS A 282 26.22 17.61 -17.12
N SER A 283 25.65 18.58 -17.84
CA SER A 283 24.74 19.59 -17.29
C SER A 283 23.34 18.99 -17.22
N VAL A 284 22.80 18.85 -16.00
CA VAL A 284 21.45 18.34 -15.74
C VAL A 284 20.56 19.52 -15.38
N PRO A 285 19.76 20.06 -16.33
CA PRO A 285 19.02 21.29 -16.10
C PRO A 285 17.83 21.11 -15.16
N ALA A 286 17.48 22.20 -14.47
CA ALA A 286 16.39 22.24 -13.50
C ALA A 286 15.05 21.76 -14.11
N PRO A 287 14.14 21.16 -13.32
CA PRO A 287 12.82 20.74 -13.79
C PRO A 287 12.07 21.89 -14.45
N GLN A 288 11.25 21.58 -15.46
CA GLN A 288 10.30 22.56 -15.97
C GLN A 288 9.21 22.86 -14.94
N LEU A 289 8.56 24.02 -15.06
CA LEU A 289 7.38 24.39 -14.29
C LEU A 289 6.26 23.35 -14.47
N TYR A 290 5.33 23.29 -13.52
CA TYR A 290 4.34 22.21 -13.48
C TYR A 290 3.18 22.40 -14.47
N ASP A 291 2.89 21.33 -15.22
CA ASP A 291 1.53 21.03 -15.69
C ASP A 291 0.79 20.26 -14.58
N LEU A 292 -0.55 20.23 -14.61
CA LEU A 292 -1.34 19.55 -13.57
C LEU A 292 -0.94 18.06 -13.45
N SER A 293 -0.70 17.36 -14.56
CA SER A 293 -0.26 15.96 -14.56
C SER A 293 1.06 15.72 -13.82
N THR A 294 2.06 16.58 -14.00
CA THR A 294 3.36 16.43 -13.32
C THR A 294 3.30 16.86 -11.86
N LEU A 295 2.48 17.85 -11.52
CA LEU A 295 2.19 18.19 -10.12
C LEU A 295 1.48 17.04 -9.40
N GLN A 296 0.43 16.47 -10.00
CA GLN A 296 -0.26 15.26 -9.51
C GLN A 296 0.71 14.10 -9.32
N LYS A 297 1.56 13.79 -10.32
CA LYS A 297 2.53 12.70 -10.19
C LYS A 297 3.55 12.98 -9.07
N LYS A 298 4.12 14.18 -9.00
CA LYS A 298 5.15 14.53 -8.01
C LYS A 298 4.61 14.55 -6.59
N ALA A 299 3.40 15.10 -6.39
CA ALA A 299 2.71 15.10 -5.10
C ALA A 299 2.32 13.67 -4.66
N ASN A 300 1.91 12.79 -5.57
CA ASN A 300 1.64 11.39 -5.23
C ASN A 300 2.93 10.62 -4.87
N VAL A 301 4.04 10.86 -5.57
CA VAL A 301 5.35 10.23 -5.25
C VAL A 301 5.90 10.70 -3.89
N LEU A 302 5.78 11.98 -3.57
CA LEU A 302 6.33 12.55 -2.32
C LEU A 302 5.41 12.37 -1.11
N TYR A 303 4.10 12.54 -1.29
CA TYR A 303 3.13 12.72 -0.21
C TYR A 303 1.93 11.75 -0.27
N GLN A 304 1.90 10.85 -1.27
CA GLN A 304 0.83 9.86 -1.52
C GLN A 304 -0.57 10.46 -1.76
N LEU A 305 -0.67 11.78 -2.00
CA LEU A 305 -1.91 12.46 -2.35
C LEU A 305 -2.49 11.91 -3.67
N SER A 306 -3.81 11.75 -3.73
CA SER A 306 -4.52 11.35 -4.94
C SER A 306 -4.55 12.48 -5.98
N PRO A 307 -4.68 12.14 -7.28
CA PRO A 307 -4.91 13.17 -8.32
C PRO A 307 -6.14 14.05 -8.05
N ALA A 308 -7.16 13.54 -7.34
CA ALA A 308 -8.36 14.29 -6.97
C ALA A 308 -8.07 15.31 -5.85
N GLU A 309 -7.37 14.91 -4.78
CA GLU A 309 -6.95 15.82 -3.70
C GLU A 309 -6.03 16.93 -4.22
N VAL A 310 -5.06 16.58 -5.07
CA VAL A 310 -4.17 17.56 -5.71
C VAL A 310 -4.98 18.56 -6.55
N THR A 311 -5.93 18.09 -7.36
CA THR A 311 -6.79 18.98 -8.16
C THR A 311 -7.65 19.90 -7.28
N SER A 312 -8.14 19.39 -6.15
CA SER A 312 -8.93 20.16 -5.17
C SER A 312 -8.09 21.24 -4.49
N ALA A 313 -6.89 20.89 -3.99
CA ALA A 313 -5.95 21.84 -3.41
C ALA A 313 -5.54 22.92 -4.42
N CYS A 314 -5.20 22.53 -5.66
CA CYS A 314 -4.88 23.47 -6.72
C CYS A 314 -6.03 24.42 -7.06
N GLN A 315 -7.29 23.94 -7.05
CA GLN A 315 -8.46 24.77 -7.28
C GLN A 315 -8.64 25.82 -6.18
N LYS A 316 -8.53 25.43 -4.91
CA LYS A 316 -8.64 26.39 -3.78
C LYS A 316 -7.53 27.44 -3.80
N LEU A 317 -6.28 27.04 -4.05
CA LEU A 317 -5.15 27.98 -4.13
C LEU A 317 -5.34 29.01 -5.26
N TYR A 318 -5.95 28.60 -6.37
CA TYR A 318 -6.33 29.50 -7.47
C TYR A 318 -7.52 30.39 -7.10
N ASP A 319 -8.58 29.82 -6.51
CA ASP A 319 -9.80 30.55 -6.12
C ASP A 319 -9.51 31.63 -5.04
N ALA A 320 -8.46 31.42 -4.23
CA ALA A 320 -7.90 32.38 -3.29
C ALA A 320 -6.84 33.33 -3.88
N GLY A 321 -6.48 33.17 -5.16
CA GLY A 321 -5.56 34.04 -5.89
C GLY A 321 -4.06 33.78 -5.71
N TYR A 322 -3.67 32.75 -4.96
CA TYR A 322 -2.26 32.48 -4.60
C TYR A 322 -1.43 31.82 -5.74
N GLN A 323 -2.08 31.22 -6.73
CA GLN A 323 -1.43 30.60 -7.89
C GLN A 323 -2.20 30.80 -9.20
N SER A 324 -1.56 30.54 -10.33
CA SER A 324 -2.15 30.57 -11.67
C SER A 324 -3.10 29.39 -11.94
N TYR A 325 -3.70 29.35 -13.14
CA TYR A 325 -4.83 28.48 -13.44
C TYR A 325 -4.51 26.97 -13.29
N PRO A 326 -5.24 26.23 -12.44
CA PRO A 326 -4.78 24.95 -11.91
C PRO A 326 -4.98 23.76 -12.86
N ARG A 327 -5.60 23.96 -14.02
CA ARG A 327 -5.91 22.89 -15.00
C ARG A 327 -5.10 23.02 -16.29
N SER A 328 -3.95 23.66 -16.20
CA SER A 328 -3.00 23.82 -17.31
C SER A 328 -2.31 22.50 -17.68
N ASP A 329 -2.15 22.27 -18.98
CA ASP A 329 -1.34 21.21 -19.56
C ASP A 329 0.04 21.69 -20.05
N SER A 330 0.33 22.99 -19.96
CA SER A 330 1.61 23.60 -20.34
C SER A 330 2.58 23.73 -19.17
N LYS A 331 3.87 23.88 -19.51
CA LYS A 331 5.02 24.03 -18.60
C LYS A 331 5.84 25.29 -18.88
N TYR A 332 5.25 26.20 -19.66
CA TYR A 332 5.86 27.44 -20.12
C TYR A 332 5.00 28.63 -19.71
N VAL A 333 5.59 29.82 -19.68
CA VAL A 333 4.94 31.11 -19.41
C VAL A 333 5.26 32.13 -20.51
N ASN A 334 4.43 33.17 -20.66
CA ASN A 334 4.76 34.29 -21.55
C ASN A 334 5.74 35.25 -20.87
N PRO A 335 6.44 36.12 -21.63
CA PRO A 335 7.26 37.18 -21.06
C PRO A 335 6.53 38.02 -20.01
N SER A 336 5.26 38.36 -20.25
CA SER A 336 4.39 39.14 -19.35
C SER A 336 4.13 38.52 -17.97
N GLU A 337 4.25 37.20 -17.83
CA GLU A 337 4.19 36.53 -16.51
C GLU A 337 5.59 36.39 -15.91
N ALA A 338 6.63 36.19 -16.73
CA ALA A 338 8.01 36.08 -16.28
C ALA A 338 8.58 37.43 -15.78
N GLU A 339 8.10 38.55 -16.31
CA GLU A 339 8.38 39.92 -15.82
C GLU A 339 7.93 40.12 -14.35
N GLN A 340 6.97 39.33 -13.87
CA GLN A 340 6.48 39.40 -12.49
C GLN A 340 7.31 38.54 -11.53
N PHE A 341 8.15 37.62 -12.02
CA PHE A 341 8.92 36.70 -11.18
C PHE A 341 9.83 37.41 -10.15
N PRO A 342 10.56 38.51 -10.45
CA PRO A 342 11.37 39.19 -9.44
C PRO A 342 10.55 39.70 -8.25
N LEU A 343 9.35 40.25 -8.49
CA LEU A 343 8.45 40.70 -7.42
C LEU A 343 7.88 39.52 -6.61
N ILE A 344 7.52 38.43 -7.28
CA ILE A 344 7.03 37.21 -6.63
C ILE A 344 8.14 36.60 -5.74
N LEU A 345 9.38 36.57 -6.23
CA LEU A 345 10.54 36.03 -5.53
C LEU A 345 10.97 36.92 -4.35
N ASP A 346 10.89 38.24 -4.47
CA ASP A 346 11.05 39.18 -3.34
C ASP A 346 10.04 38.88 -2.21
N GLN A 347 8.76 38.69 -2.53
CA GLN A 347 7.76 38.36 -1.52
C GLN A 347 7.98 36.96 -0.90
N LEU A 348 8.34 35.97 -1.72
CA LEU A 348 8.67 34.62 -1.24
C LEU A 348 9.94 34.59 -0.37
N SER A 349 10.93 35.43 -0.65
CA SER A 349 12.18 35.53 0.13
C SER A 349 11.95 35.93 1.59
N LYS A 350 10.83 36.58 1.89
CA LYS A 350 10.46 37.03 3.25
C LYS A 350 9.89 35.89 4.10
N LEU A 351 9.40 34.81 3.48
CA LEU A 351 8.84 33.66 4.19
C LEU A 351 9.93 32.73 4.74
N LEU A 352 9.87 32.43 6.04
CA LEU A 352 10.80 31.56 6.76
C LEU A 352 11.14 30.22 6.05
N PRO A 353 10.19 29.48 5.43
CA PRO A 353 10.51 28.22 4.75
C PRO A 353 11.33 28.35 3.45
N TYR A 354 11.47 29.56 2.91
CA TYR A 354 12.16 29.82 1.63
C TYR A 354 13.39 30.71 1.74
N GLN A 355 13.54 31.48 2.82
CA GLN A 355 14.68 32.39 3.09
C GLN A 355 16.05 31.76 2.77
N SER A 356 16.28 30.49 3.14
CA SER A 356 17.55 29.78 2.96
C SER A 356 17.91 29.44 1.50
N PHE A 357 17.03 29.71 0.53
CA PHE A 357 17.32 29.58 -0.90
C PHE A 357 17.78 30.90 -1.55
N PHE A 358 17.80 32.01 -0.82
CA PHE A 358 18.18 33.33 -1.31
C PHE A 358 19.56 33.78 -0.78
N PRO A 359 20.31 34.66 -1.49
CA PRO A 359 20.02 35.17 -2.83
C PRO A 359 20.09 34.08 -3.91
N LEU A 360 19.43 34.33 -5.04
CA LEU A 360 19.37 33.38 -6.15
C LEU A 360 20.62 33.51 -7.04
N PRO A 361 21.10 32.42 -7.68
CA PRO A 361 22.19 32.51 -8.66
C PRO A 361 21.85 33.28 -9.95
N VAL A 362 20.56 33.40 -10.28
CA VAL A 362 20.06 34.10 -11.48
C VAL A 362 18.87 34.97 -11.10
N ASP A 363 18.97 36.29 -11.29
CA ASP A 363 17.91 37.24 -10.87
C ASP A 363 16.65 37.20 -11.74
N SER A 364 16.77 36.80 -13.01
CA SER A 364 15.64 36.73 -13.94
C SER A 364 15.83 35.66 -15.02
N ILE A 365 14.79 34.85 -15.21
CA ILE A 365 14.72 33.85 -16.30
C ILE A 365 13.91 34.33 -17.53
N LEU A 366 13.63 35.64 -17.65
CA LEU A 366 12.79 36.21 -18.72
C LEU A 366 13.20 35.78 -20.14
N MET A 367 14.50 35.66 -20.41
CA MET A 367 15.03 35.24 -21.73
C MET A 367 15.19 33.71 -21.88
N ASN A 368 14.94 32.93 -20.81
CA ASN A 368 15.21 31.50 -20.79
C ASN A 368 14.09 30.68 -21.45
N LYS A 369 14.28 30.29 -22.71
CA LYS A 369 13.34 29.48 -23.53
C LYS A 369 13.02 28.08 -22.98
N ARG A 370 13.65 27.64 -21.88
CA ARG A 370 13.22 26.45 -21.13
C ARG A 370 11.90 26.67 -20.39
N TYR A 371 11.62 27.92 -20.04
CA TYR A 371 10.49 28.35 -19.21
C TYR A 371 9.62 29.40 -19.91
N VAL A 372 10.23 30.37 -20.60
CA VAL A 372 9.54 31.51 -21.21
C VAL A 372 9.41 31.30 -22.71
N ASP A 373 8.33 30.65 -23.13
CA ASP A 373 8.11 30.27 -24.53
C ASP A 373 6.63 30.19 -24.91
N SER A 374 6.08 31.34 -25.34
CA SER A 374 4.72 31.48 -25.85
C SER A 374 4.36 30.55 -27.02
N SER A 375 5.35 30.01 -27.75
CA SER A 375 5.06 29.05 -28.84
C SER A 375 4.62 27.66 -28.34
N LYS A 376 4.76 27.41 -27.03
CA LYS A 376 4.45 26.13 -26.36
C LYS A 376 3.34 26.27 -25.31
N ILE A 377 2.54 27.33 -25.42
CA ILE A 377 1.40 27.63 -24.54
C ILE A 377 0.11 27.43 -25.33
N GLY A 378 -0.83 26.68 -24.76
CA GLY A 378 -2.15 26.44 -25.32
C GLY A 378 -3.15 27.49 -24.82
N GLU A 379 -4.25 27.01 -24.24
CA GLU A 379 -5.23 27.88 -23.57
C GLU A 379 -4.67 28.51 -22.28
N HIS A 380 -3.70 27.86 -21.61
CA HIS A 380 -3.14 28.29 -20.33
C HIS A 380 -1.63 28.06 -20.24
N TYR A 381 -0.95 28.92 -19.47
CA TYR A 381 0.46 28.81 -19.09
C TYR A 381 0.64 27.95 -17.83
N ALA A 382 1.89 27.68 -17.43
CA ALA A 382 2.22 26.77 -16.31
C ALA A 382 1.61 27.16 -14.94
N ILE A 383 1.53 26.19 -14.03
CA ILE A 383 1.15 26.43 -12.64
C ILE A 383 2.32 27.11 -11.90
N ILE A 384 2.13 28.38 -11.52
CA ILE A 384 3.10 29.27 -10.86
C ILE A 384 2.45 29.99 -9.66
N PRO A 385 3.22 30.40 -8.64
CA PRO A 385 2.69 31.30 -7.61
C PRO A 385 2.42 32.70 -8.19
N THR A 386 1.52 33.47 -7.57
CA THR A 386 1.27 34.87 -7.93
C THR A 386 2.01 35.85 -7.01
N THR A 387 1.85 37.16 -7.24
CA THR A 387 2.31 38.23 -6.34
C THR A 387 1.55 38.26 -5.00
N LEU A 388 0.39 37.59 -4.90
CA LEU A 388 -0.34 37.41 -3.64
C LEU A 388 0.19 36.17 -2.93
N VAL A 389 1.08 36.38 -1.97
CA VAL A 389 1.68 35.29 -1.18
C VAL A 389 0.79 34.98 0.05
N PRO A 390 0.44 33.69 0.30
CA PRO A 390 -0.43 33.30 1.41
C PRO A 390 0.29 33.31 2.77
N ASP A 391 -0.49 33.54 3.83
CA ASP A 391 -0.11 33.09 5.17
C ASP A 391 -0.14 31.56 5.23
N LEU A 392 1.04 30.95 5.22
CA LEU A 392 1.22 29.49 5.19
C LEU A 392 0.56 28.78 6.38
N ASN A 393 0.30 29.47 7.50
CA ASN A 393 -0.36 28.90 8.67
C ASN A 393 -1.88 28.75 8.49
N LYS A 394 -2.47 29.42 7.49
CA LYS A 394 -3.91 29.38 7.18
C LYS A 394 -4.27 28.40 6.06
N LEU A 395 -3.28 27.87 5.33
CA LEU A 395 -3.49 26.84 4.32
C LEU A 395 -3.80 25.49 4.98
N SER A 396 -4.64 24.65 4.37
CA SER A 396 -4.70 23.24 4.76
C SER A 396 -3.36 22.54 4.46
N LYS A 397 -3.12 21.38 5.07
CA LYS A 397 -1.90 20.59 4.85
C LYS A 397 -1.70 20.29 3.36
N GLU A 398 -2.77 19.94 2.66
CA GLU A 398 -2.75 19.60 1.24
C GLU A 398 -2.52 20.83 0.36
N GLU A 399 -3.10 21.98 0.70
CA GLU A 399 -2.82 23.26 0.05
C GLU A 399 -1.36 23.69 0.26
N GLY A 400 -0.84 23.62 1.49
CA GLY A 400 0.54 23.97 1.81
C GLY A 400 1.57 23.10 1.07
N LEU A 401 1.37 21.78 1.03
CA LEU A 401 2.24 20.85 0.31
C LEU A 401 2.24 21.09 -1.21
N ILE A 402 1.12 21.50 -1.79
CA ILE A 402 1.02 21.82 -3.22
C ILE A 402 1.64 23.18 -3.53
N TYR A 403 1.39 24.19 -2.70
CA TYR A 403 2.01 25.51 -2.83
C TYR A 403 3.53 25.43 -2.71
N ASP A 404 4.05 24.63 -1.76
CA ASP A 404 5.49 24.39 -1.59
C ASP A 404 6.17 23.81 -2.85
N LEU A 405 5.53 22.84 -3.52
CA LEU A 405 6.05 22.31 -4.79
C LEU A 405 6.07 23.37 -5.89
N VAL A 406 4.99 24.13 -6.04
CA VAL A 406 4.85 25.18 -7.05
C VAL A 406 5.88 26.31 -6.83
N VAL A 407 6.07 26.75 -5.58
CA VAL A 407 7.11 27.72 -5.19
C VAL A 407 8.51 27.18 -5.44
N LYS A 408 8.84 25.99 -4.93
CA LYS A 408 10.17 25.39 -5.12
C LYS A 408 10.51 25.14 -6.60
N SER A 409 9.51 24.92 -7.46
CA SER A 409 9.71 24.84 -8.91
C SER A 409 10.12 26.17 -9.54
N LEU A 410 9.58 27.30 -9.06
CA LEU A 410 9.97 28.63 -9.55
C LEU A 410 11.36 29.03 -9.03
N ILE A 411 11.64 28.79 -7.75
CA ILE A 411 12.95 29.04 -7.14
C ILE A 411 14.03 28.19 -7.84
N ALA A 412 13.77 26.89 -8.07
CA ALA A 412 14.72 26.00 -8.75
C ALA A 412 14.99 26.38 -10.21
N ALA A 413 14.08 27.09 -10.89
CA ALA A 413 14.30 27.59 -12.24
C ALA A 413 15.34 28.73 -12.30
N HIS A 414 15.55 29.45 -11.19
CA HIS A 414 16.52 30.54 -11.01
C HIS A 414 17.88 30.06 -10.45
N TYR A 415 18.10 28.74 -10.41
CA TYR A 415 19.37 28.10 -10.03
C TYR A 415 20.05 27.49 -11.25
N ASP A 416 21.40 27.46 -11.22
CA ASP A 416 22.22 26.72 -12.19
C ASP A 416 21.77 25.26 -12.37
N ASP A 417 22.04 24.73 -13.57
CA ASP A 417 22.10 23.30 -13.84
C ASP A 417 22.95 22.54 -12.81
N GLN A 418 22.52 21.34 -12.43
CA GLN A 418 23.36 20.43 -11.66
C GLN A 418 24.47 19.92 -12.58
N LYS A 419 25.74 20.21 -12.28
CA LYS A 419 26.89 19.66 -13.03
C LYS A 419 27.31 18.36 -12.38
N VAL A 420 27.26 17.27 -13.14
CA VAL A 420 27.67 15.93 -12.71
C VAL A 420 28.71 15.38 -13.69
N GLN A 421 29.74 14.74 -13.17
CA GLN A 421 30.71 14.01 -13.97
C GLN A 421 30.34 12.53 -13.96
N HIS A 422 30.16 11.94 -15.14
CA HIS A 422 29.94 10.51 -15.31
C HIS A 422 31.22 9.84 -15.80
N THR A 423 31.74 8.90 -15.01
CA THR A 423 32.97 8.16 -15.35
C THR A 423 32.58 6.73 -15.74
N SER A 424 32.94 6.31 -16.94
CA SER A 424 32.74 4.95 -17.45
C SER A 424 34.09 4.31 -17.77
N ILE A 425 34.49 3.29 -17.00
CA ILE A 425 35.74 2.55 -17.21
C ILE A 425 35.41 1.22 -17.90
N LEU A 426 36.01 0.99 -19.06
CA LEU A 426 35.97 -0.28 -19.78
C LEU A 426 37.24 -1.07 -19.47
N THR A 427 37.10 -2.12 -18.68
CA THR A 427 38.21 -3.01 -18.27
C THR A 427 38.10 -4.33 -19.01
N TYR A 428 39.21 -4.79 -19.58
CA TYR A 428 39.31 -6.06 -20.29
C TYR A 428 40.11 -7.06 -19.45
N ILE A 429 39.64 -8.30 -19.37
CA ILE A 429 40.44 -9.43 -18.90
C ILE A 429 40.85 -10.23 -20.12
N LYS A 430 42.16 -10.46 -20.33
CA LYS A 430 42.69 -11.06 -21.56
C LYS A 430 43.74 -12.13 -21.29
N GLN A 431 43.56 -13.30 -21.89
CA GLN A 431 44.55 -14.37 -21.93
C GLN A 431 44.25 -15.32 -23.10
N ASP A 432 45.27 -15.93 -23.70
CA ASP A 432 45.13 -17.03 -24.68
C ASP A 432 44.18 -16.69 -25.86
N ASN A 433 44.29 -15.47 -26.39
CA ASN A 433 43.43 -14.87 -27.42
C ASN A 433 41.92 -14.72 -27.07
N VAL A 434 41.52 -14.99 -25.83
CA VAL A 434 40.17 -14.72 -25.32
C VAL A 434 40.16 -13.42 -24.50
N GLU A 435 39.10 -12.63 -24.63
CA GLU A 435 38.96 -11.29 -24.06
C GLU A 435 37.52 -11.09 -23.56
N PHE A 436 37.35 -10.67 -22.30
CA PHE A 436 36.04 -10.34 -21.72
C PHE A 436 35.96 -8.89 -21.24
N SER A 437 34.83 -8.24 -21.56
CA SER A 437 34.58 -6.83 -21.30
C SER A 437 33.80 -6.61 -20.00
N PHE A 438 34.29 -5.70 -19.16
CA PHE A 438 33.64 -5.27 -17.93
C PHE A 438 33.46 -3.75 -17.93
N MET A 439 32.25 -3.30 -17.62
CA MET A 439 31.85 -1.90 -17.54
C MET A 439 31.70 -1.49 -16.08
N THR A 440 32.42 -0.45 -15.68
CA THR A 440 32.29 0.21 -14.37
C THR A 440 31.75 1.62 -14.60
N ARG A 441 30.72 2.04 -13.84
CA ARG A 441 30.13 3.38 -13.96
C ARG A 441 30.07 4.08 -12.61
N GLY A 442 30.54 5.32 -12.58
CA GLY A 442 30.53 6.20 -11.43
C GLY A 442 29.88 7.54 -11.75
N LYS A 443 29.60 8.30 -10.69
CA LYS A 443 29.01 9.65 -10.76
C LYS A 443 29.55 10.52 -9.64
N ILE A 444 30.01 11.72 -9.98
CA ILE A 444 30.47 12.73 -9.03
C ILE A 444 29.63 14.00 -9.25
N ILE A 445 29.15 14.63 -8.18
CA ILE A 445 28.42 15.91 -8.28
C ILE A 445 29.45 17.05 -8.18
N LEU A 446 29.79 17.66 -9.32
CA LEU A 446 30.72 18.79 -9.39
C LEU A 446 30.09 20.10 -8.87
N LYS A 447 28.82 20.34 -9.21
CA LYS A 447 28.00 21.43 -8.64
C LYS A 447 26.56 20.94 -8.44
N PRO A 448 25.94 21.13 -7.27
CA PRO A 448 24.57 20.67 -7.01
C PRO A 448 23.52 21.47 -7.79
N GLY A 449 23.79 22.74 -8.12
CA GLY A 449 22.83 23.61 -8.80
C GLY A 449 21.46 23.63 -8.09
N TRP A 450 20.40 23.53 -8.88
CA TRP A 450 18.99 23.45 -8.45
C TRP A 450 18.68 22.32 -7.44
N LYS A 451 19.53 21.31 -7.27
CA LYS A 451 19.34 20.26 -6.23
C LYS A 451 19.40 20.80 -4.81
N LYS A 452 19.96 22.00 -4.59
CA LYS A 452 19.83 22.72 -3.31
C LYS A 452 18.36 22.94 -2.93
N VAL A 453 17.51 23.24 -3.91
CA VAL A 453 16.08 23.58 -3.73
C VAL A 453 15.19 22.34 -3.79
N ILE A 454 15.41 21.47 -4.80
CA ILE A 454 14.61 20.25 -5.01
C ILE A 454 15.49 19.02 -4.80
N GLN A 455 15.53 18.57 -3.55
CA GLN A 455 16.19 17.33 -3.15
C GLN A 455 15.38 16.10 -3.63
N ASN A 456 16.07 14.98 -3.85
CA ASN A 456 15.44 13.69 -4.15
C ASN A 456 15.21 12.89 -2.85
N VAL A 457 14.14 12.10 -2.81
CA VAL A 457 13.85 11.16 -1.71
C VAL A 457 14.47 9.78 -1.96
N ASP A 458 14.94 9.51 -3.19
CA ASP A 458 15.60 8.27 -3.59
C ASP A 458 17.02 8.17 -2.97
N GLN A 459 17.10 7.77 -1.69
CA GLN A 459 18.38 7.60 -0.96
C GLN A 459 19.10 6.27 -1.29
N ASP A 460 18.46 5.34 -2.01
CA ASP A 460 18.95 3.97 -2.26
C ASP A 460 20.16 3.88 -3.22
N ASN A 461 20.55 4.96 -3.90
CA ASN A 461 21.75 5.01 -4.74
C ASN A 461 22.79 5.93 -4.11
N GLN A 462 23.79 5.35 -3.44
CA GLN A 462 25.03 6.06 -3.16
C GLN A 462 25.75 6.34 -4.49
N ASP A 463 26.11 7.59 -4.74
CA ASP A 463 26.87 7.98 -5.93
C ASP A 463 28.29 7.39 -5.85
N ILE A 464 28.56 6.35 -6.66
CA ILE A 464 29.86 5.67 -6.67
C ILE A 464 30.91 6.60 -7.27
N VAL A 465 31.82 7.07 -6.43
CA VAL A 465 33.07 7.72 -6.83
C VAL A 465 34.05 6.63 -7.27
N LEU A 466 34.65 6.78 -8.44
CA LEU A 466 35.63 5.82 -8.97
C LEU A 466 37.07 6.35 -8.81
N PRO A 467 38.06 5.46 -8.62
CA PRO A 467 39.46 5.87 -8.52
C PRO A 467 39.98 6.44 -9.85
N ASN A 468 41.00 7.31 -9.76
CA ASN A 468 41.64 7.90 -10.93
C ASN A 468 42.63 6.91 -11.58
N VAL A 469 42.26 6.42 -12.75
CA VAL A 469 42.96 5.36 -13.50
C VAL A 469 43.28 5.84 -14.92
N VAL A 470 44.24 5.21 -15.60
CA VAL A 470 44.62 5.60 -16.98
C VAL A 470 44.39 4.48 -17.99
N VAL A 471 44.15 4.85 -19.25
CA VAL A 471 44.03 3.87 -20.35
C VAL A 471 45.37 3.17 -20.56
N GLY A 472 45.35 1.85 -20.67
CA GLY A 472 46.55 1.00 -20.70
C GLY A 472 47.08 0.63 -19.32
N GLU A 473 46.52 1.16 -18.22
CA GLU A 473 46.87 0.71 -16.86
C GLU A 473 46.51 -0.78 -16.69
N GLN A 474 47.45 -1.53 -16.11
CA GLN A 474 47.35 -2.96 -15.89
C GLN A 474 47.19 -3.28 -14.39
N GLY A 475 46.56 -4.42 -14.12
CA GLY A 475 46.29 -4.93 -12.79
C GLY A 475 45.68 -6.33 -12.86
N LEU A 476 44.93 -6.70 -11.82
CA LEU A 476 44.33 -8.03 -11.70
C LEU A 476 42.83 -7.95 -11.40
N ALA A 477 42.07 -8.92 -11.90
CA ALA A 477 40.72 -9.22 -11.40
C ALA A 477 40.83 -10.02 -10.10
N SER A 478 40.98 -9.33 -8.97
CA SER A 478 41.28 -9.92 -7.66
C SER A 478 40.12 -10.73 -7.07
N CYS A 479 38.89 -10.42 -7.47
CA CYS A 479 37.71 -11.23 -7.15
C CYS A 479 36.73 -11.26 -8.33
N THR A 480 35.97 -12.34 -8.46
CA THR A 480 34.99 -12.54 -9.54
C THR A 480 33.76 -13.25 -8.99
N GLU A 481 32.57 -12.72 -9.25
CA GLU A 481 31.32 -13.25 -8.70
C GLU A 481 30.26 -13.42 -9.81
N ALA A 482 29.89 -14.67 -10.10
CA ALA A 482 28.69 -15.00 -10.86
C ALA A 482 27.47 -14.89 -9.94
N LYS A 483 26.90 -13.70 -9.84
CA LYS A 483 25.76 -13.42 -8.95
C LYS A 483 24.46 -13.83 -9.64
N GLU A 484 23.83 -14.88 -9.13
CA GLU A 484 22.48 -15.24 -9.52
C GLU A 484 21.48 -14.15 -9.09
N CYS A 485 20.61 -13.79 -10.03
CA CYS A 485 19.56 -12.80 -9.95
C CYS A 485 18.29 -13.40 -10.56
N TRP A 486 17.12 -12.88 -10.18
CA TRP A 486 15.83 -13.39 -10.62
C TRP A 486 15.04 -12.30 -11.33
N THR A 487 14.37 -12.64 -12.44
CA THR A 487 13.50 -11.68 -13.14
C THR A 487 12.30 -11.35 -12.25
N SER A 488 11.86 -10.09 -12.29
CA SER A 488 10.82 -9.55 -11.40
C SER A 488 9.58 -9.13 -12.20
N PRO A 489 8.37 -9.33 -11.65
CA PRO A 489 7.13 -8.93 -12.33
C PRO A 489 7.07 -7.41 -12.56
N PRO A 490 6.30 -6.93 -13.56
CA PRO A 490 6.13 -5.51 -13.78
C PRO A 490 5.50 -4.84 -12.56
N LYS A 491 6.07 -3.71 -12.11
CA LYS A 491 5.55 -2.98 -10.93
C LYS A 491 4.07 -2.64 -11.11
N ARG A 492 3.24 -2.95 -10.11
CA ARG A 492 1.82 -2.52 -10.02
C ARG A 492 1.75 -1.00 -9.96
N TYR A 493 0.74 -0.39 -10.60
CA TYR A 493 0.62 1.06 -10.67
C TYR A 493 0.33 1.69 -9.30
N THR A 494 0.88 2.88 -9.05
CA THR A 494 0.36 3.80 -8.03
C THR A 494 -0.79 4.65 -8.59
N GLN A 495 -1.54 5.36 -7.74
CA GLN A 495 -2.51 6.35 -8.25
C GLN A 495 -1.83 7.43 -9.11
N GLY A 496 -0.61 7.84 -8.74
CA GLY A 496 0.19 8.81 -9.50
C GLY A 496 0.72 8.30 -10.83
N ASP A 497 0.73 6.98 -11.06
CA ASP A 497 1.06 6.38 -12.35
C ASP A 497 -0.14 6.27 -13.29
N LEU A 498 -1.39 6.35 -12.79
CA LEU A 498 -2.58 6.32 -13.66
C LEU A 498 -2.66 7.58 -14.55
N ILE A 499 -2.20 8.73 -14.06
CA ILE A 499 -2.15 9.99 -14.83
C ILE A 499 -1.21 9.91 -16.05
N PRO A 500 0.09 9.54 -15.92
CA PRO A 500 0.95 9.33 -17.07
C PRO A 500 0.54 8.10 -17.89
N LEU A 501 -0.07 7.06 -17.32
CA LEU A 501 -0.64 5.94 -18.08
C LEU A 501 -1.71 6.44 -19.04
N MET A 502 -2.66 7.27 -18.58
CA MET A 502 -3.67 7.91 -19.42
C MET A 502 -3.03 8.84 -20.47
N LYS A 503 -2.11 9.74 -20.07
CA LYS A 503 -1.44 10.70 -20.98
C LYS A 503 -0.57 10.01 -22.05
N ASN A 504 -0.12 8.77 -21.81
CA ASN A 504 0.68 7.95 -22.73
C ASN A 504 -0.06 6.77 -23.36
N ALA A 505 -1.37 6.61 -23.15
CA ALA A 505 -2.13 5.45 -23.64
C ALA A 505 -2.09 5.26 -25.17
N GLY A 506 -1.84 6.33 -25.94
CA GLY A 506 -1.62 6.26 -27.38
C GLY A 506 -0.27 5.66 -27.81
N ASN A 507 0.66 5.39 -26.89
CA ASN A 507 2.00 4.88 -27.25
C ASN A 507 1.98 3.42 -27.72
N THR A 508 0.98 2.63 -27.35
CA THR A 508 0.77 1.25 -27.83
C THR A 508 0.13 1.18 -29.22
N ILE A 509 -0.43 2.29 -29.72
CA ILE A 509 -1.02 2.35 -31.07
C ILE A 509 0.09 2.20 -32.12
N THR A 510 -0.13 1.29 -33.07
CA THR A 510 0.79 1.01 -34.19
C THR A 510 0.67 2.04 -35.31
N ASP A 511 -0.55 2.51 -35.58
CA ASP A 511 -0.84 3.54 -36.57
C ASP A 511 -0.16 4.89 -36.21
N LYS A 512 0.65 5.39 -37.13
CA LYS A 512 1.46 6.62 -36.93
C LYS A 512 0.62 7.90 -36.92
N ASN A 513 -0.58 7.91 -37.49
CA ASN A 513 -1.48 9.05 -37.49
C ASN A 513 -2.31 9.08 -36.20
N LEU A 514 -2.96 7.97 -35.83
CA LEU A 514 -3.75 7.87 -34.61
C LEU A 514 -2.90 8.07 -33.34
N LYS A 515 -1.62 7.65 -33.38
CA LYS A 515 -0.63 7.96 -32.34
C LYS A 515 -0.26 9.45 -32.27
N LYS A 516 -0.24 10.18 -33.41
CA LYS A 516 -0.13 11.65 -33.43
C LYS A 516 -1.39 12.31 -32.87
N VAL A 517 -2.58 11.84 -33.24
CA VAL A 517 -3.87 12.35 -32.71
C VAL A 517 -3.93 12.19 -31.19
N MET A 518 -3.62 11.00 -30.66
CA MET A 518 -3.54 10.78 -29.22
C MET A 518 -2.52 11.71 -28.54
N LYS A 519 -1.37 11.96 -29.17
CA LYS A 519 -0.37 12.89 -28.64
C LYS A 519 -0.84 14.35 -28.68
N LYS A 520 -1.54 14.79 -29.74
CA LYS A 520 -2.19 16.12 -29.86
C LYS A 520 -3.21 16.32 -28.73
N ASN A 521 -3.98 15.28 -28.43
CA ASN A 521 -5.11 15.33 -27.49
C ASN A 521 -4.73 14.93 -26.04
N ASN A 522 -3.44 14.85 -25.72
CA ASN A 522 -2.92 14.46 -24.39
C ASN A 522 -3.41 13.08 -23.88
N GLY A 523 -3.66 12.12 -24.77
CA GLY A 523 -3.97 10.73 -24.41
C GLY A 523 -5.43 10.47 -24.02
N LEU A 524 -5.65 9.53 -23.10
CA LEU A 524 -6.98 9.24 -22.56
C LEU A 524 -7.44 10.37 -21.64
N GLY A 525 -8.49 11.08 -22.04
CA GLY A 525 -9.11 12.16 -21.27
C GLY A 525 -8.29 13.45 -21.22
N THR A 526 -8.99 14.55 -20.96
CA THR A 526 -8.38 15.88 -20.82
C THR A 526 -7.73 16.07 -19.45
N GLU A 527 -6.83 17.04 -19.34
CA GLU A 527 -6.12 17.39 -18.09
C GLU A 527 -7.09 17.57 -16.90
N ALA A 528 -8.24 18.22 -17.14
CA ALA A 528 -9.29 18.46 -16.16
C ALA A 528 -10.18 17.24 -15.81
N THR A 529 -10.08 16.10 -16.51
CA THR A 529 -11.00 14.95 -16.34
C THR A 529 -10.33 13.66 -15.87
N ARG A 530 -9.01 13.48 -16.02
CA ARG A 530 -8.32 12.24 -15.60
C ARG A 530 -8.52 11.93 -14.11
N ALA A 531 -8.36 12.94 -13.25
CA ALA A 531 -8.52 12.78 -11.80
C ALA A 531 -9.94 12.32 -11.39
N SER A 532 -10.99 12.87 -12.00
CA SER A 532 -12.38 12.48 -11.70
C SER A 532 -12.77 11.13 -12.32
N ILE A 533 -12.13 10.71 -13.41
CA ILE A 533 -12.28 9.35 -13.97
C ILE A 533 -11.62 8.31 -13.06
N ILE A 534 -10.41 8.58 -12.55
CA ILE A 534 -9.75 7.72 -11.55
C ILE A 534 -10.61 7.62 -10.28
N GLN A 535 -11.08 8.76 -9.75
CA GLN A 535 -11.97 8.78 -8.58
C GLN A 535 -13.26 8.01 -8.84
N ARG A 536 -13.82 8.07 -10.05
CA ARG A 536 -15.01 7.30 -10.43
C ARG A 536 -14.76 5.79 -10.41
N LEU A 537 -13.62 5.31 -10.92
CA LEU A 537 -13.28 3.88 -10.83
C LEU A 537 -13.14 3.41 -9.37
N THR A 538 -12.63 4.26 -8.47
CA THR A 538 -12.60 3.96 -7.03
C THR A 538 -14.00 3.96 -6.43
N ASN A 539 -14.80 5.01 -6.66
CA ASN A 539 -16.16 5.16 -6.12
C ASN A 539 -17.14 4.11 -6.65
N GLN A 540 -16.89 3.54 -7.83
CA GLN A 540 -17.66 2.43 -8.43
C GLN A 540 -17.09 1.05 -8.08
N GLU A 541 -16.11 0.96 -7.18
CA GLU A 541 -15.50 -0.28 -6.70
C GLU A 541 -14.87 -1.13 -7.81
N TYR A 542 -14.34 -0.48 -8.86
CA TYR A 542 -13.53 -1.14 -9.88
C TYR A 542 -12.06 -1.25 -9.48
N ILE A 543 -11.58 -0.30 -8.69
CA ILE A 543 -10.22 -0.32 -8.13
C ILE A 543 -10.24 -0.04 -6.63
N ILE A 544 -9.40 -0.75 -5.88
CA ILE A 544 -9.11 -0.49 -4.47
C ILE A 544 -7.66 -0.06 -4.37
N VAL A 545 -7.38 0.97 -3.57
CA VAL A 545 -6.03 1.48 -3.36
C VAL A 545 -5.55 1.13 -1.95
N LYS A 546 -4.38 0.49 -1.86
CA LYS A 546 -3.78 0.01 -0.61
C LYS A 546 -2.32 0.45 -0.59
N LYS A 547 -1.94 1.32 0.36
CA LYS A 547 -0.59 1.92 0.44
C LYS A 547 -0.14 2.53 -0.90
N ASN A 548 -0.98 3.41 -1.46
CA ASN A 548 -0.86 4.03 -2.80
C ASN A 548 -0.90 3.08 -4.03
N LEU A 549 -0.74 1.76 -3.88
CA LEU A 549 -0.85 0.80 -4.98
C LEU A 549 -2.32 0.53 -5.38
N VAL A 550 -2.57 0.48 -6.69
CA VAL A 550 -3.88 0.28 -7.31
C VAL A 550 -4.10 -1.19 -7.65
N TYR A 551 -5.18 -1.78 -7.15
CA TYR A 551 -5.60 -3.16 -7.43
C TYR A 551 -6.97 -3.17 -8.13
N PRO A 552 -7.19 -3.93 -9.21
CA PRO A 552 -8.54 -4.19 -9.72
C PRO A 552 -9.33 -5.07 -8.73
N THR A 553 -10.66 -4.92 -8.73
CA THR A 553 -11.57 -5.76 -7.95
C THR A 553 -12.09 -6.96 -8.77
N PRO A 554 -12.72 -7.97 -8.14
CA PRO A 554 -13.45 -9.00 -8.88
C PRO A 554 -14.46 -8.41 -9.87
N LYS A 555 -15.19 -7.37 -9.47
CA LYS A 555 -16.11 -6.60 -10.31
C LYS A 555 -15.44 -6.02 -11.57
N ALA A 556 -14.19 -5.54 -11.49
CA ALA A 556 -13.43 -5.10 -12.66
C ALA A 556 -12.98 -6.27 -13.54
N LEU A 557 -12.50 -7.36 -12.93
CA LEU A 557 -12.05 -8.55 -13.64
C LEU A 557 -13.20 -9.20 -14.43
N THR A 558 -14.37 -9.38 -13.81
CA THR A 558 -15.59 -9.87 -14.47
C THR A 558 -16.01 -8.94 -15.62
N LEU A 559 -16.01 -7.62 -15.43
CA LEU A 559 -16.40 -6.68 -16.48
C LEU A 559 -15.44 -6.71 -17.68
N ILE A 560 -14.13 -6.64 -17.46
CA ILE A 560 -13.15 -6.65 -18.56
C ILE A 560 -13.13 -8.01 -19.26
N LYS A 561 -13.34 -9.14 -18.56
CA LYS A 561 -13.51 -10.46 -19.21
C LYS A 561 -14.78 -10.52 -20.05
N ALA A 562 -15.92 -10.03 -19.53
CA ALA A 562 -17.19 -9.98 -20.24
C ALA A 562 -17.14 -9.10 -21.49
N ILE A 563 -16.47 -7.94 -21.42
CA ILE A 563 -16.26 -7.05 -22.58
C ILE A 563 -15.28 -7.66 -23.59
N GLY A 564 -14.14 -8.18 -23.11
CA GLY A 564 -13.06 -8.73 -23.92
C GLY A 564 -12.16 -7.66 -24.53
N HIS A 565 -10.83 -7.90 -24.54
CA HIS A 565 -9.82 -6.92 -24.95
C HIS A 565 -9.96 -6.43 -26.41
N ALA A 566 -10.53 -7.25 -27.30
CA ALA A 566 -10.81 -6.90 -28.70
C ALA A 566 -12.00 -5.92 -28.87
N SER A 567 -12.72 -5.58 -27.80
CA SER A 567 -13.87 -4.67 -27.88
C SER A 567 -13.44 -3.23 -28.21
N PRO A 568 -14.23 -2.50 -29.02
CA PRO A 568 -14.05 -1.06 -29.16
C PRO A 568 -14.10 -0.28 -27.82
N LEU A 569 -14.73 -0.85 -26.78
CA LEU A 569 -14.83 -0.26 -25.43
C LEU A 569 -13.54 -0.34 -24.60
N THR A 570 -12.68 -1.33 -24.82
CA THR A 570 -11.39 -1.48 -24.11
C THR A 570 -10.24 -0.79 -24.85
N SER A 571 -10.43 -0.48 -26.13
CA SER A 571 -9.36 0.07 -26.98
C SER A 571 -9.16 1.59 -26.85
N ALA A 572 -7.92 1.99 -26.51
CA ALA A 572 -7.47 3.36 -26.62
C ALA A 572 -7.43 3.85 -28.10
N GLU A 573 -7.29 2.95 -29.07
CA GLU A 573 -7.27 3.30 -30.50
C GLU A 573 -8.65 3.74 -31.01
N THR A 574 -9.73 3.09 -30.56
CA THR A 574 -11.11 3.56 -30.82
C THR A 574 -11.28 4.99 -30.33
N THR A 575 -10.76 5.28 -29.14
CA THR A 575 -10.80 6.63 -28.55
C THR A 575 -9.99 7.64 -29.36
N ALA A 576 -8.88 7.22 -29.98
CA ALA A 576 -8.08 8.07 -30.87
C ALA A 576 -8.86 8.44 -32.14
N LYS A 577 -9.43 7.43 -32.82
CA LYS A 577 -10.29 7.60 -34.02
C LYS A 577 -11.47 8.54 -33.76
N TRP A 578 -12.02 8.51 -32.55
CA TRP A 578 -13.10 9.39 -32.12
C TRP A 578 -12.66 10.85 -31.94
N GLU A 579 -11.56 11.11 -31.22
CA GLU A 579 -11.07 12.49 -31.06
C GLU A 579 -10.52 13.07 -32.38
N GLU A 580 -10.09 12.25 -33.34
CA GLU A 580 -9.78 12.69 -34.71
C GLU A 580 -11.01 13.22 -35.45
N TYR A 581 -12.11 12.44 -35.46
CA TYR A 581 -13.35 12.84 -36.13
C TYR A 581 -13.98 14.06 -35.44
N LEU A 582 -13.92 14.14 -34.11
CA LEU A 582 -14.36 15.30 -33.33
C LEU A 582 -13.55 16.56 -33.68
N SER A 583 -12.21 16.48 -33.74
CA SER A 583 -11.36 17.58 -34.23
C SER A 583 -11.77 18.01 -35.65
N GLY A 584 -12.12 17.05 -36.51
CA GLY A 584 -12.65 17.32 -37.85
C GLY A 584 -13.99 18.05 -37.87
N ILE A 585 -14.88 17.83 -36.90
CA ILE A 585 -16.12 18.62 -36.73
C ILE A 585 -15.79 20.04 -36.29
N GLY A 586 -14.89 20.21 -35.30
CA GLY A 586 -14.43 21.51 -34.82
C GLY A 586 -13.74 22.34 -35.91
N GLU A 587 -13.01 21.67 -36.80
CA GLU A 587 -12.35 22.22 -38.00
C GLU A 587 -13.32 22.40 -39.20
N GLY A 588 -14.60 22.03 -39.07
CA GLY A 588 -15.63 22.21 -40.11
C GLY A 588 -15.57 21.20 -41.28
N LYS A 589 -14.74 20.16 -41.18
CA LYS A 589 -14.54 19.12 -42.21
C LYS A 589 -15.63 18.05 -42.23
N TYR A 590 -16.29 17.83 -41.10
CA TYR A 590 -17.36 16.83 -40.94
C TYR A 590 -18.58 17.43 -40.25
N THR A 591 -19.77 16.88 -40.53
CA THR A 591 -20.99 17.25 -39.79
C THR A 591 -21.04 16.52 -38.44
N TYR A 592 -21.72 17.12 -37.46
CA TYR A 592 -21.93 16.48 -36.15
C TYR A 592 -22.96 15.34 -36.21
N THR A 593 -23.90 15.41 -37.17
CA THR A 593 -24.94 14.39 -37.37
C THR A 593 -24.33 13.05 -37.78
N SER A 594 -23.45 13.03 -38.79
CA SER A 594 -22.80 11.79 -39.24
C SER A 594 -21.97 11.09 -38.15
N PHE A 595 -21.44 11.85 -37.17
CA PHE A 595 -20.78 11.27 -36.00
C PHE A 595 -21.78 10.70 -34.99
N ILE A 596 -22.88 11.40 -34.71
CA ILE A 596 -23.94 10.91 -33.81
C ILE A 596 -24.58 9.65 -34.38
N ASP A 597 -24.84 9.58 -35.68
CA ASP A 597 -25.47 8.41 -36.29
C ASP A 597 -24.50 7.21 -36.30
N ARG A 598 -23.21 7.41 -36.59
CA ARG A 598 -22.16 6.39 -36.35
C ARG A 598 -22.03 5.95 -34.89
N ALA A 599 -22.30 6.85 -33.94
CA ALA A 599 -22.35 6.50 -32.52
C ALA A 599 -23.61 5.68 -32.17
N LYS A 600 -24.76 5.92 -32.84
CA LYS A 600 -25.96 5.06 -32.74
C LYS A 600 -25.67 3.65 -33.30
N GLU A 601 -25.09 3.56 -34.49
CA GLU A 601 -24.65 2.30 -35.14
C GLU A 601 -23.69 1.50 -34.22
N LEU A 602 -22.63 2.14 -33.72
CA LEU A 602 -21.69 1.47 -32.82
C LEU A 602 -22.36 1.06 -31.49
N THR A 603 -23.32 1.84 -30.99
CA THR A 603 -24.07 1.48 -29.78
C THR A 603 -24.96 0.26 -30.00
N GLN A 604 -25.63 0.15 -31.15
CA GLN A 604 -26.37 -1.07 -31.55
C GLN A 604 -25.43 -2.27 -31.58
N LYS A 605 -24.29 -2.15 -32.26
CA LYS A 605 -23.30 -3.22 -32.33
C LYS A 605 -22.77 -3.61 -30.95
N LEU A 606 -22.42 -2.66 -30.09
CA LEU A 606 -21.87 -2.97 -28.75
C LEU A 606 -22.88 -3.67 -27.83
N VAL A 607 -24.18 -3.37 -27.94
CA VAL A 607 -25.24 -4.07 -27.19
C VAL A 607 -25.47 -5.48 -27.75
N TYR A 608 -25.43 -5.65 -29.07
CA TYR A 608 -25.50 -6.97 -29.72
C TYR A 608 -24.27 -7.84 -29.36
N ASP A 609 -23.05 -7.33 -29.55
CA ASP A 609 -21.79 -8.00 -29.25
C ASP A 609 -21.74 -8.43 -27.77
N ALA A 610 -22.20 -7.58 -26.83
CA ALA A 610 -22.31 -7.92 -25.41
C ALA A 610 -23.27 -9.08 -25.15
N THR A 611 -24.42 -9.09 -25.83
CA THR A 611 -25.45 -10.13 -25.69
C THR A 611 -24.95 -11.48 -26.23
N GLN A 612 -24.35 -11.49 -27.42
CA GLN A 612 -23.75 -12.69 -28.00
C GLN A 612 -22.61 -13.23 -27.12
N ARG A 613 -21.70 -12.35 -26.69
CA ARG A 613 -20.51 -12.73 -25.93
C ARG A 613 -20.84 -13.27 -24.54
N ILE A 614 -21.80 -12.68 -23.82
CA ILE A 614 -22.21 -13.20 -22.50
C ILE A 614 -23.03 -14.49 -22.66
N GLY A 615 -23.79 -14.67 -23.73
CA GLY A 615 -24.46 -15.93 -24.06
C GLY A 615 -23.52 -17.08 -24.46
N GLN A 616 -22.25 -16.79 -24.74
CA GLN A 616 -21.21 -17.77 -25.12
C GLN A 616 -20.22 -18.10 -23.99
N LEU A 617 -20.27 -17.37 -22.86
CA LEU A 617 -19.35 -17.57 -21.73
C LEU A 617 -20.00 -18.49 -20.69
N GLU A 618 -19.31 -19.58 -20.35
CA GLU A 618 -19.78 -20.49 -19.30
C GLU A 618 -19.79 -19.80 -17.92
N PRO A 619 -20.75 -20.10 -17.02
CA PRO A 619 -20.79 -19.47 -15.69
C PRO A 619 -19.50 -19.64 -14.88
N SER A 620 -18.80 -20.77 -15.07
CA SER A 620 -17.49 -21.07 -14.49
C SER A 620 -16.37 -20.16 -14.99
N GLU A 621 -16.49 -19.58 -16.18
CA GLU A 621 -15.48 -18.69 -16.75
C GLU A 621 -15.56 -17.26 -16.20
N LEU A 622 -16.76 -16.79 -15.85
CA LEU A 622 -16.99 -15.45 -15.30
C LEU A 622 -16.95 -15.42 -13.77
N GLN A 623 -16.99 -16.59 -13.11
CA GLN A 623 -16.67 -16.73 -11.69
C GLN A 623 -15.19 -16.39 -11.42
N VAL A 624 -14.93 -15.18 -10.96
CA VAL A 624 -13.63 -14.77 -10.43
C VAL A 624 -13.47 -15.39 -9.03
N ILE A 625 -12.93 -16.62 -8.99
CA ILE A 625 -12.55 -17.30 -7.75
C ILE A 625 -11.60 -16.38 -6.95
N ASP A 626 -11.97 -16.00 -5.71
CA ASP A 626 -11.13 -15.15 -4.85
C ASP A 626 -9.85 -15.90 -4.46
N LYS A 627 -8.77 -15.68 -5.23
CA LYS A 627 -7.47 -16.38 -5.15
C LYS A 627 -6.65 -16.00 -3.90
N LYS A 628 -7.26 -16.08 -2.72
CA LYS A 628 -6.53 -16.19 -1.43
C LYS A 628 -6.08 -17.62 -1.11
N GLN A 629 -6.32 -18.58 -2.00
CA GLN A 629 -5.85 -19.97 -1.89
C GLN A 629 -5.10 -20.47 -3.14
N SER A 630 -4.34 -19.60 -3.82
CA SER A 630 -3.38 -20.02 -4.86
C SER A 630 -2.31 -18.96 -5.12
N THR A 631 -1.12 -19.11 -4.52
CA THR A 631 0.19 -18.60 -5.01
C THR A 631 1.34 -19.02 -4.06
N THR A 632 1.81 -20.26 -4.18
CA THR A 632 3.21 -20.56 -3.83
C THR A 632 4.10 -19.98 -4.92
N ASN A 633 4.56 -18.74 -4.72
CA ASN A 633 5.64 -18.10 -5.49
C ASN A 633 6.34 -17.07 -4.60
N GLN A 634 7.13 -17.55 -3.63
CA GLN A 634 8.15 -16.70 -3.01
C GLN A 634 9.36 -16.60 -3.95
N PRO A 635 10.01 -15.43 -4.07
CA PRO A 635 11.27 -15.33 -4.80
C PRO A 635 12.37 -16.12 -4.07
N VAL A 636 13.06 -17.00 -4.79
CA VAL A 636 14.14 -17.83 -4.24
C VAL A 636 15.30 -16.94 -3.79
N LYS A 637 15.78 -17.15 -2.55
CA LYS A 637 17.03 -16.55 -2.06
C LYS A 637 18.19 -17.45 -2.44
N VAL A 638 19.14 -16.92 -3.19
CA VAL A 638 20.28 -17.70 -3.68
C VAL A 638 21.42 -17.73 -2.65
N PRO A 639 21.96 -18.91 -2.29
CA PRO A 639 23.19 -19.03 -1.52
C PRO A 639 24.43 -18.93 -2.42
N LYS A 640 25.53 -18.35 -1.91
CA LYS A 640 26.82 -18.30 -2.63
C LYS A 640 27.47 -19.71 -2.69
N PRO A 641 28.14 -20.08 -3.80
CA PRO A 641 28.98 -21.27 -3.83
C PRO A 641 30.25 -21.07 -2.99
N GLN A 642 30.71 -22.13 -2.32
CA GLN A 642 32.06 -22.19 -1.73
C GLN A 642 32.89 -23.18 -2.55
N SER A 643 34.01 -22.72 -3.12
CA SER A 643 35.02 -23.59 -3.70
C SER A 643 35.90 -24.20 -2.60
N SER A 644 36.28 -25.47 -2.78
CA SER A 644 37.19 -26.17 -1.87
C SER A 644 38.51 -26.49 -2.59
N VAL A 645 39.60 -25.98 -2.04
CA VAL A 645 40.97 -26.47 -2.30
C VAL A 645 41.49 -27.05 -0.98
N SER A 646 42.34 -28.08 -1.04
CA SER A 646 42.61 -28.97 0.09
C SER A 646 44.09 -29.35 0.21
N LYS A 647 44.41 -30.04 1.33
CA LYS A 647 45.70 -30.69 1.67
C LYS A 647 46.78 -29.74 2.24
N PRO A 648 47.83 -30.26 2.94
CA PRO A 648 48.16 -31.68 3.20
C PRO A 648 48.42 -32.10 4.67
N THR A 649 48.26 -33.42 4.90
CA THR A 649 49.01 -34.33 5.80
C THR A 649 49.54 -33.88 7.18
N SER A 650 49.27 -34.72 8.19
CA SER A 650 50.35 -35.48 8.85
C SER A 650 49.88 -36.79 9.53
N SER A 651 50.85 -37.69 9.69
CA SER A 651 50.90 -39.01 10.36
C SER A 651 50.69 -39.01 11.89
N ALA A 652 50.65 -40.13 12.64
CA ALA A 652 50.19 -41.52 12.41
C ALA A 652 50.47 -42.39 13.68
N LYS A 653 49.67 -43.46 13.91
CA LYS A 653 49.91 -44.58 14.88
C LYS A 653 49.93 -44.15 16.38
N THR A 654 49.95 -45.02 17.42
CA THR A 654 50.18 -46.49 17.54
C THR A 654 49.50 -47.07 18.84
N THR A 655 48.93 -48.30 18.79
CA THR A 655 48.90 -49.44 19.81
C THR A 655 48.88 -49.20 21.35
N LYS A 656 48.46 -50.10 22.27
CA LYS A 656 47.80 -51.46 22.40
C LYS A 656 47.30 -51.54 23.89
N SER A 657 46.64 -52.55 24.50
CA SER A 657 46.52 -54.04 24.46
C SER A 657 45.12 -54.45 25.02
N GLU A 658 44.44 -55.58 24.75
CA GLU A 658 44.71 -57.05 24.97
C GLU A 658 44.79 -57.48 26.46
N GLU A 659 44.23 -58.62 26.92
CA GLU A 659 43.41 -59.69 26.25
C GLU A 659 41.89 -59.70 26.63
N VAL A 660 41.13 -60.70 27.14
CA VAL A 660 41.29 -62.07 27.73
C VAL A 660 40.06 -62.99 27.36
N LYS A 661 40.14 -64.32 27.54
CA LYS A 661 39.11 -65.39 27.31
C LYS A 661 39.43 -66.65 28.19
N PRO A 662 38.72 -67.83 28.20
CA PRO A 662 37.41 -68.28 27.64
C PRO A 662 36.53 -69.12 28.64
N SER A 663 35.40 -69.71 28.21
CA SER A 663 34.94 -71.10 28.60
C SER A 663 33.64 -71.57 27.88
N ILE A 664 33.42 -72.89 27.77
CA ILE A 664 32.38 -73.66 27.01
C ILE A 664 32.13 -75.01 27.76
N PRO A 665 30.91 -75.60 27.96
CA PRO A 665 30.40 -76.68 27.05
C PRO A 665 28.87 -77.09 27.03
N ASN A 666 28.53 -77.94 26.04
CA ASN A 666 27.45 -78.97 25.97
C ASN A 666 25.95 -78.57 25.76
N SER A 667 25.08 -79.38 25.09
CA SER A 667 25.25 -80.52 24.15
C SER A 667 23.94 -81.09 23.52
N GLN A 668 23.98 -81.60 22.27
CA GLN A 668 23.06 -82.61 21.62
C GLN A 668 21.59 -82.16 21.29
N THR A 669 20.76 -82.78 20.41
CA THR A 669 20.76 -84.13 19.73
C THR A 669 20.13 -84.11 18.28
N LYS A 670 19.70 -85.26 17.71
CA LYS A 670 19.32 -85.57 16.29
C LYS A 670 17.77 -85.43 16.02
N ALA A 671 17.10 -85.76 14.89
CA ALA A 671 17.37 -86.61 13.68
C ALA A 671 16.46 -86.28 12.44
N SER A 672 16.23 -87.24 11.52
CA SER A 672 15.34 -87.25 10.31
C SER A 672 14.97 -88.73 9.95
N PRO A 673 14.22 -89.15 8.88
CA PRO A 673 13.50 -88.47 7.76
C PRO A 673 12.10 -89.09 7.36
N GLU A 674 11.59 -88.81 6.13
CA GLU A 674 10.50 -89.53 5.36
C GLU A 674 9.00 -89.31 5.77
N LYS A 675 7.92 -89.46 4.95
CA LYS A 675 7.62 -89.55 3.47
C LYS A 675 6.08 -89.38 3.21
N GLN A 676 5.64 -89.46 1.92
CA GLN A 676 4.26 -89.75 1.39
C GLN A 676 3.24 -88.56 1.26
N ILE A 677 2.23 -88.52 0.35
CA ILE A 677 1.92 -89.24 -0.93
C ILE A 677 1.02 -88.40 -1.90
N GLN A 678 0.78 -88.95 -3.11
CA GLN A 678 -0.05 -88.56 -4.27
C GLN A 678 -1.58 -88.33 -3.95
N LYS A 679 -2.53 -87.90 -4.83
CA LYS A 679 -2.63 -87.75 -6.31
C LYS A 679 -3.81 -86.80 -6.75
N THR A 680 -4.14 -86.75 -8.04
CA THR A 680 -5.07 -85.81 -8.73
C THR A 680 -6.30 -86.48 -9.42
N VAL A 681 -7.07 -85.69 -10.21
CA VAL A 681 -8.11 -86.03 -11.25
C VAL A 681 -9.47 -86.64 -10.78
N PRO A 682 -10.57 -86.72 -11.60
CA PRO A 682 -10.80 -86.29 -13.03
C PRO A 682 -12.14 -85.53 -13.39
N VAL A 683 -12.18 -84.92 -14.61
CA VAL A 683 -13.20 -84.95 -15.74
C VAL A 683 -14.74 -84.92 -15.47
N ALA A 684 -15.68 -84.42 -16.33
CA ALA A 684 -15.83 -83.29 -17.28
C ALA A 684 -17.24 -83.35 -18.02
N ILE A 685 -17.57 -82.34 -18.87
CA ILE A 685 -18.47 -82.36 -20.07
C ILE A 685 -20.02 -82.12 -19.94
N GLN A 686 -20.54 -81.25 -20.86
CA GLN A 686 -21.94 -81.03 -21.36
C GLN A 686 -23.01 -80.32 -20.44
N VAL A 687 -23.92 -79.36 -20.81
CA VAL A 687 -24.71 -78.91 -22.02
C VAL A 687 -26.23 -79.20 -21.79
N ASN A 688 -27.26 -78.38 -22.10
CA ASN A 688 -27.42 -77.15 -22.92
C ASN A 688 -28.72 -76.30 -22.64
N THR A 689 -28.72 -74.98 -22.94
CA THR A 689 -29.88 -74.13 -23.40
C THR A 689 -31.14 -73.92 -22.49
N PRO A 690 -32.09 -72.96 -22.76
CA PRO A 690 -32.35 -72.17 -23.98
C PRO A 690 -32.58 -70.63 -23.89
N LYS A 691 -32.78 -70.06 -25.09
CA LYS A 691 -32.84 -68.67 -25.59
C LYS A 691 -33.89 -67.70 -24.99
N ALA A 692 -33.60 -66.39 -25.12
CA ALA A 692 -34.52 -65.34 -25.61
C ALA A 692 -33.72 -64.27 -26.42
N ILE A 693 -34.33 -63.50 -27.33
CA ILE A 693 -33.65 -62.66 -28.36
C ILE A 693 -34.45 -61.36 -28.67
N SER A 694 -33.77 -60.22 -28.91
CA SER A 694 -34.30 -59.07 -29.68
C SER A 694 -33.17 -58.17 -30.27
N ALA A 695 -33.49 -57.29 -31.23
CA ALA A 695 -32.59 -56.45 -32.05
C ALA A 695 -31.96 -55.25 -31.25
N THR A 696 -30.76 -54.70 -31.50
CA THR A 696 -30.02 -54.22 -32.71
C THR A 696 -30.68 -53.02 -33.43
N VAL A 697 -30.00 -51.92 -33.80
CA VAL A 697 -28.57 -51.67 -34.16
C VAL A 697 -28.02 -50.35 -33.57
N ALA A 698 -26.76 -50.33 -33.09
CA ALA A 698 -25.90 -49.12 -33.02
C ALA A 698 -24.41 -49.49 -32.90
N SER A 699 -23.51 -48.67 -33.47
CA SER A 699 -22.04 -48.79 -33.51
C SER A 699 -21.40 -47.40 -33.21
N PRO A 700 -20.07 -47.25 -32.94
CA PRO A 700 -18.97 -48.21 -33.14
C PRO A 700 -18.01 -48.42 -31.94
N VAL A 701 -17.15 -49.44 -32.04
CA VAL A 701 -15.98 -49.67 -31.17
C VAL A 701 -14.80 -50.15 -32.01
N ALA A 702 -13.63 -49.50 -31.89
CA ALA A 702 -12.29 -50.09 -32.10
C ALA A 702 -11.20 -49.03 -31.81
N THR A 703 -10.54 -49.09 -30.65
CA THR A 703 -9.45 -48.15 -30.29
C THR A 703 -8.13 -48.90 -30.14
N THR A 704 -7.10 -48.50 -30.89
CA THR A 704 -5.78 -49.16 -30.92
C THR A 704 -4.71 -48.34 -30.16
N PRO A 705 -3.91 -48.94 -29.25
CA PRO A 705 -2.84 -48.24 -28.55
C PRO A 705 -1.43 -48.73 -28.93
N ARG A 706 -0.72 -48.01 -29.80
CA ARG A 706 0.73 -48.09 -30.11
C ARG A 706 1.10 -46.86 -30.95
N VAL A 707 2.25 -46.19 -30.84
CA VAL A 707 3.52 -46.40 -30.11
C VAL A 707 4.04 -45.03 -29.63
N ARG A 708 4.81 -44.93 -28.52
CA ARG A 708 5.93 -43.96 -28.45
C ARG A 708 7.03 -44.29 -27.44
N SER A 709 8.21 -43.81 -27.82
CA SER A 709 9.57 -43.81 -27.23
C SER A 709 9.73 -43.74 -25.70
N THR A 710 10.87 -44.26 -25.23
CA THR A 710 11.30 -44.40 -23.83
C THR A 710 11.97 -43.16 -23.20
N SER A 711 11.97 -43.17 -21.86
CA SER A 711 13.01 -42.64 -20.95
C SER A 711 13.39 -41.15 -20.97
N THR A 712 13.07 -40.45 -19.88
CA THR A 712 14.09 -40.06 -18.88
C THR A 712 13.45 -39.84 -17.51
N THR A 713 14.18 -40.14 -16.43
CA THR A 713 13.67 -40.20 -15.05
C THR A 713 14.03 -38.95 -14.24
N GLY A 714 13.03 -38.30 -13.65
CA GLY A 714 13.24 -37.28 -12.61
C GLY A 714 13.28 -37.92 -11.22
N THR A 715 14.44 -37.91 -10.55
CA THR A 715 14.58 -38.43 -9.18
C THR A 715 13.96 -37.45 -8.18
N ALA A 716 12.86 -37.84 -7.54
CA ALA A 716 12.29 -37.08 -6.43
C ALA A 716 13.20 -37.16 -5.19
N GLU A 717 13.45 -36.01 -4.56
CA GLU A 717 14.36 -35.90 -3.42
C GLU A 717 13.76 -36.53 -2.14
N SER A 718 14.57 -37.29 -1.40
CA SER A 718 14.13 -38.05 -0.24
C SER A 718 14.02 -37.17 1.01
N LEU A 719 12.84 -37.11 1.61
CA LEU A 719 12.58 -36.38 2.86
C LEU A 719 12.87 -37.22 4.11
N GLY A 720 13.20 -38.50 3.97
CA GLY A 720 13.51 -39.41 5.08
C GLY A 720 12.90 -40.80 4.92
N ALA A 721 13.25 -41.70 5.85
CA ALA A 721 12.79 -43.09 5.85
C ALA A 721 11.33 -43.21 6.32
N CYS A 722 10.51 -43.94 5.56
CA CYS A 722 9.12 -44.25 5.87
C CYS A 722 9.01 -45.04 7.18
N LYS A 723 8.18 -44.57 8.13
CA LYS A 723 7.98 -45.23 9.43
C LYS A 723 7.21 -46.56 9.36
N LYS A 724 6.70 -46.95 8.19
CA LYS A 724 6.02 -48.25 7.98
C LYS A 724 6.85 -49.29 7.22
N CYS A 725 7.75 -48.89 6.31
CA CYS A 725 8.55 -49.83 5.50
C CYS A 725 10.01 -49.43 5.25
N GLY A 726 10.52 -48.38 5.90
CA GLY A 726 11.91 -47.89 5.78
C GLY A 726 12.26 -47.16 4.48
N HIS A 727 11.53 -47.39 3.39
CA HIS A 727 11.80 -46.81 2.07
C HIS A 727 11.61 -45.27 2.04
N PRO A 728 12.22 -44.55 1.09
CA PRO A 728 12.10 -43.09 1.00
C PRO A 728 10.66 -42.56 0.99
N VAL A 729 10.44 -41.48 1.75
CA VAL A 729 9.26 -40.61 1.64
C VAL A 729 9.61 -39.44 0.73
N VAL A 730 8.75 -39.15 -0.25
CA VAL A 730 8.92 -38.09 -1.24
C VAL A 730 7.70 -37.17 -1.26
N ASP A 731 7.87 -35.97 -1.81
CA ASP A 731 6.78 -35.04 -2.08
C ASP A 731 5.92 -35.55 -3.25
N ARG A 732 4.61 -35.70 -3.03
CA ARG A 732 3.60 -36.13 -4.02
C ARG A 732 2.61 -34.99 -4.34
N GLY A 733 3.05 -33.74 -4.26
CA GLY A 733 2.27 -32.53 -4.58
C GLY A 733 1.31 -32.13 -3.47
N ASN A 734 0.26 -32.94 -3.22
CA ASN A 734 -0.79 -32.67 -2.23
C ASN A 734 -0.55 -33.34 -0.86
N PHE A 735 0.36 -34.31 -0.81
CA PHE A 735 0.75 -35.05 0.39
C PHE A 735 2.21 -35.48 0.27
N PHE A 736 2.81 -35.91 1.37
CA PHE A 736 4.11 -36.60 1.39
C PHE A 736 3.85 -38.09 1.53
N GLY A 737 4.47 -38.93 0.71
CA GLY A 737 4.15 -40.36 0.65
C GLY A 737 5.37 -41.23 0.35
N CYS A 738 5.29 -42.51 0.72
CA CYS A 738 6.32 -43.48 0.37
C CYS A 738 6.52 -43.58 -1.16
N VAL A 739 7.73 -43.90 -1.61
CA VAL A 739 7.98 -44.27 -3.02
C VAL A 739 7.17 -45.51 -3.42
N GLN A 740 7.09 -46.52 -2.54
CA GLN A 740 6.32 -47.78 -2.73
C GLN A 740 4.78 -47.63 -2.70
N LEU A 741 4.27 -46.40 -2.73
CA LEU A 741 2.82 -46.13 -2.82
C LEU A 741 2.27 -46.45 -4.22
N GLU A 742 3.07 -46.31 -5.28
CA GLU A 742 2.66 -46.58 -6.66
C GLU A 742 2.48 -48.09 -6.91
N ASP A 743 3.29 -48.93 -6.27
CA ASP A 743 3.19 -50.40 -6.34
C ASP A 743 2.11 -50.99 -5.41
N ASN A 744 1.37 -50.16 -4.68
CA ASN A 744 0.50 -50.52 -3.54
C ASN A 744 1.19 -51.30 -2.39
N LEU A 745 2.53 -51.37 -2.36
CA LEU A 745 3.30 -52.07 -1.34
C LEU A 745 3.40 -51.30 -0.01
N CYS A 746 3.16 -49.98 -0.01
CA CYS A 746 3.08 -49.17 1.21
C CYS A 746 2.05 -48.03 1.11
N ASP A 747 1.11 -47.96 2.05
CA ASP A 747 0.04 -46.95 2.15
C ASP A 747 0.45 -45.64 2.87
N PHE A 748 1.72 -45.52 3.30
CA PHE A 748 2.16 -44.43 4.18
C PHE A 748 2.09 -43.06 3.49
N ARG A 749 1.27 -42.17 4.07
CA ARG A 749 1.00 -40.81 3.57
C ARG A 749 0.75 -39.82 4.71
N ILE A 750 1.27 -38.60 4.57
CA ILE A 750 1.02 -37.46 5.46
C ILE A 750 0.51 -36.29 4.63
N SER A 751 -0.67 -35.75 4.97
CA SER A 751 -1.26 -34.61 4.25
C SER A 751 -0.40 -33.34 4.36
N LYS A 752 -0.28 -32.56 3.27
CA LYS A 752 0.31 -31.21 3.34
C LYS A 752 -0.55 -30.20 4.08
N LYS A 753 -1.81 -30.52 4.41
CA LYS A 753 -2.70 -29.66 5.18
C LYS A 753 -3.32 -30.42 6.34
N ILE A 754 -3.05 -29.99 7.56
CA ILE A 754 -3.43 -30.67 8.81
C ILE A 754 -4.07 -29.65 9.74
N LYS A 755 -5.33 -29.89 10.14
CA LYS A 755 -6.15 -28.96 10.95
C LYS A 755 -5.98 -27.47 10.53
N GLY A 756 -6.09 -27.19 9.23
CA GLY A 756 -5.97 -25.86 8.65
C GLY A 756 -4.55 -25.40 8.28
N VAL A 757 -3.52 -25.84 9.01
CA VAL A 757 -2.12 -25.43 8.81
C VAL A 757 -1.50 -26.19 7.63
N VAL A 758 -0.62 -25.53 6.87
CA VAL A 758 0.18 -26.12 5.79
C VAL A 758 1.48 -26.67 6.37
N ILE A 759 1.85 -27.90 6.01
CA ILE A 759 3.02 -28.61 6.50
C ILE A 759 4.12 -28.59 5.43
N GLU A 760 5.24 -27.95 5.76
CA GLU A 760 6.41 -27.82 4.88
C GLU A 760 7.30 -29.07 4.90
N ALA A 761 8.13 -29.25 3.86
CA ALA A 761 8.98 -30.43 3.71
C ALA A 761 9.99 -30.60 4.86
N GLU A 762 10.60 -29.50 5.34
CA GLU A 762 11.54 -29.53 6.47
C GLU A 762 10.90 -30.10 7.75
N THR A 763 9.63 -29.76 8.00
CA THR A 763 8.83 -30.26 9.13
C THR A 763 8.62 -31.78 9.04
N ILE A 764 8.50 -32.33 7.82
CA ILE A 764 8.43 -33.78 7.60
C ILE A 764 9.79 -34.44 7.76
N THR A 765 10.87 -33.81 7.27
CA THR A 765 12.24 -34.32 7.47
C THR A 765 12.59 -34.40 8.95
N ASP A 766 12.26 -33.37 9.75
CA ASP A 766 12.41 -33.40 11.21
C ASP A 766 11.54 -34.50 11.85
N LEU A 767 10.26 -34.60 11.47
CA LEU A 767 9.35 -35.64 11.97
C LEU A 767 9.81 -37.07 11.64
N LEU A 768 10.34 -37.32 10.44
CA LEU A 768 10.84 -38.62 10.02
C LEU A 768 12.20 -38.95 10.64
N ALA A 769 13.11 -37.98 10.76
CA ALA A 769 14.42 -38.19 11.38
C ALA A 769 14.32 -38.35 12.91
N LYS A 770 13.63 -37.43 13.59
CA LYS A 770 13.61 -37.28 15.05
C LYS A 770 12.36 -37.88 15.72
N GLY A 771 11.40 -38.38 14.94
CA GLY A 771 10.11 -38.88 15.43
C GLY A 771 9.12 -37.78 15.86
N LYS A 772 9.55 -36.52 15.83
CA LYS A 772 8.85 -35.34 16.34
C LYS A 772 9.25 -34.10 15.54
N SER A 773 8.28 -33.26 15.18
CA SER A 773 8.51 -32.00 14.48
C SER A 773 8.95 -30.86 15.43
N LYS A 774 9.34 -29.72 14.87
CA LYS A 774 9.31 -28.41 15.56
C LYS A 774 7.89 -28.06 16.03
N LEU A 775 7.75 -27.08 16.94
CA LEU A 775 6.43 -26.60 17.36
C LEU A 775 5.75 -25.88 16.19
N ILE A 776 4.51 -26.26 15.88
CA ILE A 776 3.71 -25.66 14.81
C ILE A 776 2.60 -24.83 15.45
N GLU A 777 2.52 -23.55 15.06
CA GLU A 777 1.51 -22.60 15.56
C GLU A 777 0.21 -22.68 14.73
N GLY A 778 -0.95 -22.45 15.36
CA GLY A 778 -2.20 -22.10 14.65
C GLY A 778 -3.10 -23.23 14.15
N PHE A 779 -3.00 -24.46 14.67
CA PHE A 779 -3.93 -25.54 14.31
C PHE A 779 -5.36 -25.22 14.73
N LEU A 780 -6.32 -25.35 13.81
CA LEU A 780 -7.75 -25.08 14.05
C LEU A 780 -8.37 -26.14 14.99
N ASN A 781 -9.14 -25.69 15.98
CA ASN A 781 -9.90 -26.58 16.86
C ASN A 781 -11.36 -26.12 17.01
N ALA A 782 -12.20 -26.45 16.02
CA ALA A 782 -13.62 -26.15 16.07
C ALA A 782 -14.28 -26.80 17.32
N PRO A 783 -15.22 -26.11 17.99
CA PRO A 783 -15.78 -24.79 17.64
C PRO A 783 -14.95 -23.58 18.13
N ALA A 784 -13.89 -23.77 18.93
CA ALA A 784 -13.21 -22.69 19.65
C ALA A 784 -11.69 -22.65 19.42
N GLY A 785 -11.25 -21.66 18.63
CA GLY A 785 -9.88 -21.15 18.63
C GLY A 785 -8.84 -21.97 17.83
N THR A 786 -7.57 -21.64 18.10
CA THR A 786 -6.39 -22.32 17.57
C THR A 786 -5.51 -22.86 18.69
N PHE A 787 -4.72 -23.89 18.41
CA PHE A 787 -3.73 -24.44 19.33
C PHE A 787 -2.39 -24.66 18.64
N ASN A 788 -1.33 -24.65 19.43
CA ASN A 788 0.03 -24.94 18.98
C ASN A 788 0.38 -26.36 19.42
N ALA A 789 1.05 -27.14 18.57
CA ALA A 789 1.43 -28.52 18.89
C ALA A 789 2.66 -28.98 18.10
N PHE A 790 3.37 -29.96 18.66
CA PHE A 790 4.30 -30.79 17.90
C PHE A 790 3.52 -31.89 17.19
N LEU A 791 3.91 -32.22 15.96
CA LEU A 791 3.52 -33.48 15.34
C LEU A 791 4.47 -34.57 15.81
N THR A 792 3.90 -35.73 16.12
CA THR A 792 4.60 -36.95 16.56
C THR A 792 3.98 -38.16 15.90
N PHE A 793 4.60 -39.34 16.01
CA PHE A 793 3.90 -40.61 15.81
C PHE A 793 3.47 -41.18 17.16
N ASN A 794 2.31 -41.84 17.22
CA ASN A 794 1.90 -42.66 18.35
C ASN A 794 2.38 -44.12 18.18
N ASP A 795 2.12 -44.95 19.19
CA ASP A 795 2.55 -46.37 19.24
C ASP A 795 1.94 -47.23 18.12
N SER A 796 0.85 -46.77 17.49
CA SER A 796 0.24 -47.38 16.30
C SER A 796 0.81 -46.89 14.97
N GLY A 797 1.91 -46.13 14.99
CA GLY A 797 2.56 -45.55 13.80
C GLY A 797 1.76 -44.42 13.12
N LYS A 798 0.70 -43.91 13.76
CA LYS A 798 -0.17 -42.85 13.23
C LYS A 798 0.25 -41.48 13.74
N LEU A 799 0.02 -40.46 12.92
CA LEU A 799 0.32 -39.08 13.28
C LEU A 799 -0.55 -38.61 14.46
N SER A 800 0.09 -38.03 15.47
CA SER A 800 -0.51 -37.51 16.69
C SER A 800 -0.07 -36.06 16.96
N PHE A 801 -0.85 -35.35 17.78
CA PHE A 801 -0.50 -34.01 18.27
C PHE A 801 0.01 -34.13 19.71
N GLN A 802 1.28 -33.84 19.95
CA GLN A 802 1.79 -33.63 21.30
C GLN A 802 1.72 -32.12 21.61
N SER A 803 0.92 -31.74 22.62
CA SER A 803 0.91 -30.36 23.12
C SER A 803 2.31 -29.94 23.57
N PRO A 804 2.67 -28.65 23.47
CA PRO A 804 3.83 -28.12 24.20
C PRO A 804 3.70 -28.42 25.70
N PRO A 805 4.82 -28.71 26.40
CA PRO A 805 4.79 -28.80 27.86
C PRO A 805 4.30 -27.47 28.44
N LYS A 806 3.56 -27.52 29.54
CA LYS A 806 3.36 -26.32 30.36
C LYS A 806 4.71 -25.89 30.90
N LEU A 807 5.10 -24.66 30.63
CA LEU A 807 6.17 -23.99 31.36
C LEU A 807 5.57 -23.49 32.68
N GLU A 808 6.19 -23.85 33.79
CA GLU A 808 5.92 -23.22 35.07
C GLU A 808 6.54 -21.82 35.10
N ALA A 809 5.88 -20.88 35.77
CA ALA A 809 6.47 -19.56 35.99
C ALA A 809 7.69 -19.68 36.92
N LEU A 810 8.72 -18.84 36.70
CA LEU A 810 9.96 -18.89 37.49
C LEU A 810 9.78 -18.50 38.97
N PHE A 811 8.62 -17.92 39.32
CA PHE A 811 8.14 -17.75 40.68
C PHE A 811 6.69 -18.28 40.81
N PRO A 812 6.26 -18.76 41.99
CA PRO A 812 4.89 -19.24 42.21
C PRO A 812 3.84 -18.15 41.94
N LEU A 813 2.85 -18.43 41.08
CA LEU A 813 1.83 -17.43 40.71
C LEU A 813 0.90 -17.03 41.87
N ASN A 814 0.85 -17.79 42.97
CA ASN A 814 0.13 -17.40 44.20
C ASN A 814 0.83 -16.28 45.00
N LEU A 815 2.01 -15.81 44.57
CA LEU A 815 2.58 -14.54 45.02
C LEU A 815 1.84 -13.33 44.40
N LEU A 816 1.00 -13.54 43.39
CA LEU A 816 0.12 -12.54 42.77
C LEU A 816 -1.35 -12.81 43.16
N GLN A 817 -2.09 -11.74 43.48
CA GLN A 817 -3.49 -11.83 43.90
C GLN A 817 -4.42 -12.26 42.76
N GLU A 818 -5.45 -13.06 43.07
CA GLU A 818 -6.46 -13.48 42.08
C GLU A 818 -7.63 -12.50 41.96
N SER A 819 -8.05 -12.19 40.72
CA SER A 819 -9.22 -11.34 40.43
C SER A 819 -10.54 -12.03 40.83
N LYS A 820 -11.10 -11.69 41.99
CA LYS A 820 -12.40 -12.21 42.46
C LYS A 820 -13.57 -11.43 41.84
N HIS A 821 -13.94 -11.74 40.60
CA HIS A 821 -15.13 -11.17 39.94
C HIS A 821 -16.13 -12.24 39.48
N LYS A 822 -17.43 -11.93 39.55
CA LYS A 822 -18.52 -12.74 38.96
C LYS A 822 -19.43 -11.83 38.15
N ASN A 823 -19.53 -12.08 36.85
CA ASN A 823 -20.40 -11.30 35.97
C ASN A 823 -21.87 -11.72 36.21
N ILE A 824 -22.63 -10.87 36.90
CA ILE A 824 -24.06 -11.06 37.16
C ILE A 824 -24.82 -9.93 36.44
N LEU A 825 -25.84 -10.29 35.66
CA LEU A 825 -26.77 -9.35 35.04
C LEU A 825 -27.72 -8.79 36.12
N THR A 826 -27.65 -7.48 36.39
CA THR A 826 -28.57 -6.80 37.32
C THR A 826 -29.83 -6.30 36.61
N SER A 827 -30.84 -5.92 37.40
CA SER A 827 -32.07 -5.23 36.96
C SER A 827 -31.78 -4.03 36.07
N ASP A 828 -30.85 -3.22 36.53
CA ASP A 828 -30.55 -1.84 36.12
C ASP A 828 -30.04 -1.77 34.68
N GLN A 829 -29.43 -2.84 34.17
CA GLN A 829 -28.99 -2.90 32.77
C GLN A 829 -30.16 -2.94 31.77
N ARG A 830 -31.35 -3.40 32.17
CA ARG A 830 -32.55 -3.27 31.32
C ARG A 830 -32.99 -1.82 31.20
N GLU A 831 -32.81 -1.03 32.25
CA GLU A 831 -33.10 0.41 32.22
C GLU A 831 -32.12 1.13 31.30
N VAL A 832 -30.82 0.81 31.36
CA VAL A 832 -29.81 1.36 30.45
C VAL A 832 -30.12 1.03 28.98
N ILE A 833 -30.54 -0.21 28.68
CA ILE A 833 -31.00 -0.60 27.33
C ILE A 833 -32.20 0.24 26.90
N ASN A 834 -33.22 0.34 27.75
CA ASN A 834 -34.42 1.15 27.49
C ASN A 834 -34.09 2.64 27.29
N MET A 835 -33.09 3.18 28.00
CA MET A 835 -32.61 4.57 27.83
C MET A 835 -31.93 4.78 26.48
N ILE A 836 -31.09 3.84 26.03
CA ILE A 836 -30.46 3.91 24.69
C ILE A 836 -31.54 3.92 23.59
N GLU A 837 -32.48 2.98 23.63
CA GLU A 837 -33.53 2.86 22.60
C GLU A 837 -34.52 4.03 22.64
N LYS A 838 -34.88 4.52 23.83
CA LYS A 838 -35.75 5.70 23.98
C LYS A 838 -35.10 6.98 23.46
N GLU A 839 -33.83 7.23 23.79
CA GLU A 839 -33.15 8.45 23.33
C GLU A 839 -32.81 8.35 21.83
N SER A 840 -32.52 7.17 21.30
CA SER A 840 -32.33 7.00 19.85
C SER A 840 -33.62 7.32 19.08
N LEU A 841 -34.79 6.91 19.58
CA LEU A 841 -36.10 7.30 19.04
C LEU A 841 -36.35 8.82 19.14
N ASN A 842 -36.05 9.45 20.28
CA ASN A 842 -36.14 10.91 20.45
C ASN A 842 -35.32 11.67 19.39
N LEU A 843 -34.11 11.19 19.11
CA LEU A 843 -33.15 11.76 18.15
C LEU A 843 -33.44 11.39 16.69
N LYS A 844 -34.49 10.60 16.42
CA LYS A 844 -34.84 10.05 15.09
C LYS A 844 -33.73 9.16 14.50
N LEU A 845 -33.06 8.41 15.37
CA LEU A 845 -32.03 7.42 15.08
C LEU A 845 -32.46 6.03 15.60
N GLY A 846 -33.63 5.56 15.20
CA GLY A 846 -34.17 4.28 15.64
C GLY A 846 -33.15 3.14 15.55
N CYS A 847 -33.05 2.37 16.64
CA CYS A 847 -32.12 1.25 16.77
C CYS A 847 -32.60 0.30 17.85
N LYS A 848 -32.06 -0.92 17.83
CA LYS A 848 -32.25 -1.92 18.88
C LYS A 848 -30.92 -2.37 19.47
N VAL A 849 -30.84 -2.54 20.79
CA VAL A 849 -29.68 -3.16 21.44
C VAL A 849 -29.72 -4.67 21.21
N VAL A 850 -28.64 -5.20 20.62
CA VAL A 850 -28.51 -6.63 20.29
C VAL A 850 -27.82 -7.39 21.42
N ARG A 851 -26.78 -6.81 22.03
CA ARG A 851 -26.09 -7.37 23.21
C ARG A 851 -25.36 -6.31 24.02
N ALA A 852 -25.16 -6.60 25.31
CA ALA A 852 -24.22 -5.90 26.17
C ALA A 852 -22.95 -6.76 26.38
N VAL A 853 -21.79 -6.14 26.33
CA VAL A 853 -20.46 -6.77 26.45
C VAL A 853 -19.74 -6.14 27.64
N PHE A 854 -19.28 -6.97 28.59
CA PHE A 854 -18.86 -6.54 29.93
C PHE A 854 -17.32 -6.48 30.04
N GLY A 855 -16.74 -5.28 29.95
CA GLY A 855 -15.32 -5.05 30.17
C GLY A 855 -14.98 -4.65 31.62
N PRO A 856 -13.69 -4.63 31.99
CA PRO A 856 -13.25 -4.27 33.35
C PRO A 856 -13.57 -2.81 33.73
N LYS A 857 -13.59 -1.90 32.74
CA LYS A 857 -13.80 -0.45 32.94
C LYS A 857 -15.04 0.11 32.23
N VAL A 858 -15.48 -0.50 31.12
CA VAL A 858 -16.68 -0.09 30.37
C VAL A 858 -17.55 -1.29 30.00
N ILE A 859 -18.85 -1.05 29.86
CA ILE A 859 -19.81 -1.96 29.24
C ILE A 859 -20.10 -1.41 27.84
N ARG A 860 -19.93 -2.23 26.80
CA ARG A 860 -20.31 -1.87 25.42
C ARG A 860 -21.69 -2.42 25.10
N TYR A 861 -22.61 -1.53 24.79
CA TYR A 861 -23.91 -1.86 24.21
C TYR A 861 -23.76 -1.82 22.68
N GLU A 862 -23.98 -2.96 22.03
CA GLU A 862 -23.93 -3.09 20.58
C GLU A 862 -25.35 -2.99 20.01
N ILE A 863 -25.55 -2.04 19.10
CA ILE A 863 -26.87 -1.64 18.61
C ILE A 863 -26.97 -1.80 17.09
N GLU A 864 -28.10 -2.32 16.63
CA GLU A 864 -28.48 -2.47 15.23
C GLU A 864 -29.37 -1.27 14.85
N PRO A 865 -28.87 -0.32 14.01
CA PRO A 865 -29.64 0.83 13.58
C PRO A 865 -30.62 0.47 12.45
N ASP A 866 -31.74 1.18 12.37
CA ASP A 866 -32.76 0.99 11.33
C ASP A 866 -32.20 1.23 9.91
N GLU A 867 -32.78 0.53 8.92
CA GLU A 867 -32.34 0.62 7.52
C GLU A 867 -32.39 2.06 6.97
N GLY A 868 -31.33 2.45 6.25
CA GLY A 868 -31.21 3.77 5.64
C GLY A 868 -30.75 4.89 6.57
N LEU A 869 -30.60 4.66 7.88
CA LEU A 869 -30.04 5.66 8.80
C LEU A 869 -28.55 5.93 8.51
N ASN A 870 -28.17 7.21 8.51
CA ASN A 870 -26.76 7.59 8.50
C ASN A 870 -26.14 7.34 9.89
N ILE A 871 -25.43 6.22 10.03
CA ILE A 871 -24.80 5.78 11.28
C ILE A 871 -23.80 6.78 11.87
N SER A 872 -23.23 7.73 11.10
CA SER A 872 -22.37 8.77 11.69
C SER A 872 -23.12 9.71 12.64
N SER A 873 -24.46 9.70 12.59
CA SER A 873 -25.32 10.53 13.43
C SER A 873 -25.28 10.11 14.91
N PHE A 874 -25.07 8.83 15.22
CA PHE A 874 -24.90 8.37 16.61
C PHE A 874 -23.68 9.01 17.28
N ARG A 875 -22.58 9.21 16.52
CA ARG A 875 -21.41 9.96 16.98
C ARG A 875 -21.69 11.46 17.08
N ARG A 876 -22.53 12.02 16.20
CA ARG A 876 -22.92 13.44 16.25
C ARG A 876 -23.72 13.79 17.51
N TYR A 877 -24.60 12.89 17.96
CA TYR A 877 -25.40 13.07 19.18
C TYR A 877 -24.82 12.32 20.40
N LYS A 878 -23.48 12.13 20.45
CA LYS A 878 -22.78 11.55 21.59
C LYS A 878 -23.21 12.20 22.91
N ASP A 879 -23.31 13.53 22.93
CA ASP A 879 -23.60 14.29 24.15
C ASP A 879 -25.04 14.10 24.63
N ASN A 880 -26.00 13.89 23.71
CA ASN A 880 -27.38 13.53 24.04
C ASN A 880 -27.47 12.15 24.70
N PHE A 881 -26.83 11.14 24.10
CA PHE A 881 -26.76 9.81 24.72
C PHE A 881 -26.04 9.88 26.08
N GLN A 882 -24.95 10.63 26.20
CA GLN A 882 -24.22 10.78 27.46
C GLN A 882 -25.10 11.38 28.57
N LEU A 883 -25.89 12.41 28.24
CA LEU A 883 -26.85 13.05 29.14
C LEU A 883 -27.98 12.10 29.54
N ALA A 884 -28.62 11.43 28.57
CA ALA A 884 -29.73 10.52 28.81
C ALA A 884 -29.32 9.29 29.66
N LEU A 885 -28.08 8.82 29.49
CA LEU A 885 -27.50 7.70 30.23
C LEU A 885 -26.84 8.13 31.56
N GLN A 886 -26.91 9.43 31.91
CA GLN A 886 -26.30 10.05 33.10
C GLN A 886 -24.81 9.72 33.29
N ALA A 887 -24.12 9.45 32.18
CA ALA A 887 -22.77 8.91 32.19
C ALA A 887 -21.72 10.02 32.25
N LYS A 888 -20.71 9.86 33.12
CA LYS A 888 -19.58 10.82 33.25
C LYS A 888 -18.86 11.07 31.90
N GLN A 889 -18.76 10.03 31.07
CA GLN A 889 -18.18 10.04 29.73
C GLN A 889 -18.70 8.80 28.97
N ILE A 890 -18.90 8.87 27.65
CA ILE A 890 -19.14 7.67 26.80
C ILE A 890 -18.22 7.65 25.57
N THR A 891 -18.06 6.49 24.92
CA THR A 891 -17.36 6.35 23.63
C THR A 891 -18.29 5.75 22.57
N VAL A 892 -18.34 6.31 21.35
CA VAL A 892 -19.30 5.91 20.29
C VAL A 892 -18.61 5.48 18.98
N TYR A 893 -18.86 4.23 18.59
CA TYR A 893 -18.25 3.54 17.44
C TYR A 893 -19.25 3.41 16.28
N THR A 894 -18.96 4.02 15.14
CA THR A 894 -19.88 4.12 13.99
C THR A 894 -19.20 3.70 12.67
N PRO A 895 -19.24 2.41 12.27
CA PRO A 895 -19.65 1.25 13.06
C PRO A 895 -18.54 0.80 14.03
N ILE A 896 -18.77 -0.30 14.76
CA ILE A 896 -17.72 -1.06 15.44
C ILE A 896 -16.75 -1.64 14.37
N PRO A 897 -15.42 -1.49 14.50
CA PRO A 897 -14.48 -1.95 13.48
C PRO A 897 -14.56 -3.46 13.20
N GLY A 898 -14.96 -3.83 11.98
CA GLY A 898 -15.11 -5.23 11.54
C GLY A 898 -16.51 -5.82 11.74
N GLU A 899 -17.42 -5.08 12.38
CA GLU A 899 -18.79 -5.50 12.71
C GLU A 899 -19.83 -4.61 12.00
N ARG A 900 -21.09 -5.08 11.95
CA ARG A 900 -22.21 -4.32 11.36
C ARG A 900 -22.93 -3.38 12.34
N TYR A 901 -22.63 -3.50 13.63
CA TYR A 901 -23.32 -2.76 14.70
C TYR A 901 -22.65 -1.41 15.00
N VAL A 902 -23.43 -0.49 15.55
CA VAL A 902 -22.92 0.70 16.25
C VAL A 902 -22.63 0.29 17.71
N GLY A 903 -21.62 0.91 18.33
CA GLY A 903 -21.24 0.60 19.72
C GLY A 903 -21.29 1.83 20.61
N ILE A 904 -21.94 1.72 21.77
CA ILE A 904 -21.92 2.73 22.83
C ILE A 904 -21.25 2.12 24.06
N GLU A 905 -20.06 2.62 24.42
CA GLU A 905 -19.35 2.25 25.66
C GLU A 905 -19.70 3.22 26.78
N ILE A 906 -20.20 2.68 27.89
CA ILE A 906 -20.55 3.38 29.13
C ILE A 906 -19.62 2.88 30.25
N PRO A 907 -19.13 3.72 31.17
CA PRO A 907 -18.40 3.29 32.35
C PRO A 907 -19.14 2.19 33.10
N ASN A 908 -18.42 1.12 33.45
CA ASN A 908 -18.98 0.03 34.24
C ASN A 908 -19.24 0.56 35.68
N PRO A 909 -20.48 0.49 36.21
CA PRO A 909 -20.78 0.96 37.57
C PRO A 909 -20.12 0.10 38.66
N ASN A 910 -19.74 -1.14 38.34
CA ASN A 910 -18.97 -2.04 39.19
C ASN A 910 -17.64 -2.40 38.49
N PRO A 911 -16.70 -1.45 38.36
CA PRO A 911 -15.46 -1.68 37.65
C PRO A 911 -14.51 -2.54 38.51
N TYR A 912 -13.93 -3.59 37.92
CA TYR A 912 -13.00 -4.47 38.63
C TYR A 912 -11.55 -4.23 38.24
N VAL A 913 -10.65 -4.53 39.18
CA VAL A 913 -9.20 -4.50 38.94
C VAL A 913 -8.81 -5.79 38.22
N VAL A 914 -8.09 -5.66 37.11
CA VAL A 914 -7.49 -6.80 36.40
C VAL A 914 -6.19 -7.15 37.13
N SER A 915 -6.11 -8.28 37.83
CA SER A 915 -4.85 -8.69 38.47
C SER A 915 -3.89 -9.35 37.48
N LEU A 916 -2.58 -9.25 37.74
CA LEU A 916 -1.59 -9.88 36.86
C LEU A 916 -1.66 -11.42 36.91
N ASN A 917 -2.05 -12.03 38.03
CA ASN A 917 -2.32 -13.47 38.11
C ASN A 917 -3.28 -13.90 36.97
N THR A 918 -4.39 -13.18 36.79
CA THR A 918 -5.38 -13.46 35.74
C THR A 918 -4.82 -13.36 34.30
N LEU A 919 -3.74 -12.62 34.06
CA LEU A 919 -3.11 -12.55 32.73
C LEU A 919 -1.96 -13.56 32.52
N LEU A 920 -1.31 -14.02 33.60
CA LEU A 920 -0.22 -15.00 33.54
C LEU A 920 -0.71 -16.45 33.71
N ASN A 921 -1.77 -16.67 34.47
CA ASN A 921 -2.37 -18.00 34.77
C ASN A 921 -3.28 -18.49 33.63
N THR A 922 -2.86 -18.25 32.39
CA THR A 922 -3.58 -18.62 31.17
C THR A 922 -2.86 -19.75 30.44
N LYS A 923 -3.59 -20.53 29.65
CA LYS A 923 -2.98 -21.61 28.85
C LYS A 923 -2.03 -21.02 27.80
N GLU A 924 -2.39 -19.88 27.24
CA GLU A 924 -1.68 -19.18 26.17
C GLU A 924 -0.31 -18.68 26.66
N PHE A 925 -0.26 -18.12 27.87
CA PHE A 925 1.00 -17.71 28.50
C PHE A 925 1.86 -18.91 28.92
N LEU A 926 1.27 -19.85 29.66
CA LEU A 926 1.97 -21.01 30.24
C LEU A 926 2.40 -22.07 29.20
N THR A 927 1.90 -22.02 27.96
CA THR A 927 2.34 -22.94 26.88
C THR A 927 3.09 -22.26 25.72
N SER A 928 3.24 -20.94 25.76
CA SER A 928 4.12 -20.22 24.82
C SER A 928 5.59 -20.57 25.10
N LEU A 929 6.36 -20.93 24.07
CA LEU A 929 7.81 -21.15 24.19
C LEU A 929 8.64 -19.87 23.94
N LEU A 930 7.99 -18.77 23.55
CA LEU A 930 8.64 -17.51 23.22
C LEU A 930 9.09 -16.80 24.50
N LYS A 931 10.37 -16.44 24.62
CA LYS A 931 10.93 -15.89 25.88
C LYS A 931 10.31 -14.56 26.27
N LEU A 932 10.48 -13.51 25.45
CA LEU A 932 9.93 -12.17 25.71
C LEU A 932 8.43 -12.02 25.36
N PHE A 933 7.63 -13.08 25.58
CA PHE A 933 6.18 -13.08 25.39
C PHE A 933 5.48 -12.60 26.67
N ILE A 934 4.61 -11.60 26.54
CA ILE A 934 4.00 -10.90 27.68
C ILE A 934 2.50 -10.68 27.43
N PRO A 935 1.65 -10.67 28.47
CA PRO A 935 0.39 -9.97 28.37
C PRO A 935 0.66 -8.46 28.23
N ILE A 936 -0.19 -7.79 27.44
CA ILE A 936 -0.25 -6.33 27.35
C ILE A 936 -1.37 -5.83 28.27
N GLY A 937 -2.53 -6.47 28.23
CA GLY A 937 -3.69 -6.15 29.06
C GLY A 937 -4.90 -7.01 28.70
N MET A 938 -6.05 -6.70 29.30
CA MET A 938 -7.34 -7.34 29.02
C MET A 938 -8.21 -6.43 28.13
N ASP A 939 -8.86 -6.98 27.10
CA ASP A 939 -9.80 -6.23 26.26
C ASP A 939 -11.18 -6.06 26.93
N GLN A 940 -12.08 -5.29 26.30
CA GLN A 940 -13.43 -5.05 26.82
C GLN A 940 -14.39 -6.27 26.68
N MET A 941 -13.91 -7.41 26.19
CA MET A 941 -14.62 -8.69 26.15
C MET A 941 -14.07 -9.69 27.20
N GLY A 942 -13.01 -9.33 27.92
CA GLY A 942 -12.32 -10.21 28.88
C GLY A 942 -11.19 -11.05 28.28
N ASN A 943 -10.84 -10.89 27.00
CA ASN A 943 -9.72 -11.59 26.38
C ASN A 943 -8.39 -10.96 26.78
N VAL A 944 -7.36 -11.77 27.02
CA VAL A 944 -5.99 -11.27 27.23
C VAL A 944 -5.32 -10.97 25.89
N ILE A 945 -4.88 -9.73 25.71
CA ILE A 945 -4.08 -9.28 24.56
C ILE A 945 -2.62 -9.57 24.86
N TYR A 946 -1.95 -10.33 24.00
CA TYR A 946 -0.52 -10.65 24.15
C TYR A 946 0.37 -9.88 23.17
N GLY A 947 1.61 -9.67 23.59
CA GLY A 947 2.70 -9.15 22.79
C GLY A 947 3.94 -10.04 22.90
N ASN A 948 4.89 -9.85 21.99
CA ASN A 948 6.24 -10.40 22.14
C ASN A 948 7.24 -9.31 21.76
N ILE A 949 8.05 -8.87 22.73
CA ILE A 949 9.01 -7.77 22.56
C ILE A 949 10.07 -8.13 21.51
N ALA A 950 10.50 -9.39 21.41
CA ALA A 950 11.39 -9.86 20.36
C ALA A 950 10.75 -9.89 18.96
N LYS A 951 9.40 -9.91 18.87
CA LYS A 951 8.65 -9.77 17.60
C LYS A 951 8.24 -8.31 17.30
N MET A 952 8.24 -7.40 18.28
CA MET A 952 8.16 -5.95 18.09
C MET A 952 9.49 -5.39 17.53
N PRO A 953 9.57 -4.12 17.09
CA PRO A 953 10.83 -3.39 17.05
C PRO A 953 11.14 -2.94 18.48
N HIS A 954 10.50 -1.85 18.91
CA HIS A 954 10.61 -1.23 20.23
C HIS A 954 9.27 -0.60 20.62
N LEU A 955 9.07 -0.37 21.91
CA LEU A 955 7.80 0.06 22.50
C LEU A 955 7.91 1.47 23.07
N LEU A 956 6.99 2.37 22.67
CA LEU A 956 6.74 3.65 23.34
C LEU A 956 5.53 3.50 24.28
N VAL A 957 5.65 3.96 25.52
CA VAL A 957 4.57 3.99 26.51
C VAL A 957 4.34 5.44 26.93
N ALA A 958 3.11 5.93 26.94
CA ALA A 958 2.83 7.30 27.37
C ALA A 958 1.44 7.44 28.00
N GLY A 959 1.30 8.42 28.90
CA GLY A 959 0.08 8.72 29.64
C GLY A 959 0.35 9.81 30.67
N ALA A 960 -0.68 10.50 31.14
CA ALA A 960 -0.55 11.47 32.23
C ALA A 960 -0.20 10.78 33.56
N THR A 961 0.12 11.58 34.58
CA THR A 961 0.16 11.12 35.98
C THR A 961 -1.18 10.43 36.34
N ASP A 962 -1.12 9.40 37.18
CA ASP A 962 -2.25 8.54 37.61
C ASP A 962 -3.03 7.81 36.49
N SER A 963 -2.58 7.89 35.24
CA SER A 963 -3.21 7.19 34.10
C SER A 963 -3.09 5.66 34.15
N GLY A 964 -2.11 5.13 34.91
CA GLY A 964 -1.73 3.72 34.95
C GLY A 964 -0.39 3.37 34.27
N LYS A 965 0.32 4.36 33.68
CA LYS A 965 1.62 4.19 33.00
C LYS A 965 2.59 3.29 33.78
N SER A 966 2.86 3.68 35.02
CA SER A 966 3.70 3.02 36.04
C SER A 966 3.36 1.54 36.23
N VAL A 967 2.09 1.28 36.51
CA VAL A 967 1.53 -0.06 36.74
C VAL A 967 1.65 -0.94 35.48
N GLY A 968 1.50 -0.34 34.29
CA GLY A 968 1.73 -0.99 33.00
C GLY A 968 3.19 -1.37 32.76
N LEU A 969 4.15 -0.56 33.21
CA LEU A 969 5.58 -0.90 33.12
C LEU A 969 5.92 -2.05 34.08
N ASN A 970 5.46 -1.99 35.33
CA ASN A 970 5.66 -3.06 36.32
C ASN A 970 5.00 -4.38 35.88
N THR A 971 3.81 -4.31 35.27
CA THR A 971 3.16 -5.45 34.59
C THR A 971 4.09 -6.12 33.58
N ILE A 972 4.80 -5.34 32.74
CA ILE A 972 5.74 -5.87 31.74
C ILE A 972 6.99 -6.46 32.41
N VAL A 973 7.55 -5.80 33.42
CA VAL A 973 8.73 -6.29 34.18
C VAL A 973 8.43 -7.64 34.82
N ILE A 974 7.38 -7.74 35.64
CA ILE A 974 7.01 -8.99 36.32
C ILE A 974 6.67 -10.10 35.31
N SER A 975 6.00 -9.77 34.19
CA SER A 975 5.72 -10.73 33.12
C SER A 975 6.97 -11.31 32.45
N LEU A 976 8.06 -10.54 32.38
CA LEU A 976 9.35 -11.02 31.87
C LEU A 976 10.08 -11.90 32.89
N LEU A 977 10.10 -11.47 34.16
CA LEU A 977 10.70 -12.23 35.28
C LEU A 977 10.01 -13.58 35.50
N ALA A 978 8.72 -13.68 35.20
CA ALA A 978 7.97 -14.94 35.25
C ALA A 978 8.46 -15.99 34.22
N ARG A 979 9.25 -15.60 33.21
CA ARG A 979 9.60 -16.45 32.04
C ARG A 979 11.08 -16.64 31.76
N CYS A 980 11.90 -15.65 32.10
CA CYS A 980 13.31 -15.59 31.72
C CYS A 980 14.19 -15.58 32.96
N SER A 981 15.18 -16.46 33.02
CA SER A 981 16.14 -16.50 34.14
C SER A 981 17.22 -15.40 33.98
N PRO A 982 18.02 -15.11 35.03
CA PRO A 982 19.10 -14.13 34.98
C PRO A 982 20.18 -14.37 33.91
N SER A 983 20.28 -15.62 33.40
CA SER A 983 21.21 -16.02 32.33
C SER A 983 20.59 -15.96 30.92
N GLU A 984 19.28 -15.70 30.83
CA GLU A 984 18.53 -15.58 29.57
C GLU A 984 18.09 -14.13 29.29
N LEU A 985 17.82 -13.36 30.34
CA LEU A 985 17.40 -11.96 30.29
C LEU A 985 18.22 -11.13 31.27
N LYS A 986 18.74 -10.01 30.76
CA LYS A 986 19.29 -8.92 31.53
C LYS A 986 18.49 -7.63 31.32
N ILE A 987 18.37 -6.84 32.38
CA ILE A 987 17.53 -5.63 32.41
C ILE A 987 18.41 -4.41 32.74
N ILE A 988 18.14 -3.29 32.08
CA ILE A 988 18.69 -1.98 32.41
C ILE A 988 17.51 -1.05 32.71
N PHE A 989 17.51 -0.45 33.91
CA PHE A 989 16.55 0.58 34.30
C PHE A 989 17.24 1.95 34.26
N ILE A 990 16.63 2.91 33.57
CA ILE A 990 16.98 4.32 33.60
C ILE A 990 15.80 5.07 34.26
N ASP A 991 16.00 5.44 35.52
CA ASP A 991 15.01 6.09 36.39
C ASP A 991 15.66 7.30 37.10
N PRO A 992 15.74 8.47 36.43
CA PRO A 992 16.32 9.68 37.02
C PRO A 992 15.53 10.22 38.22
N LYS A 993 14.26 9.78 38.40
CA LYS A 993 13.39 10.19 39.51
C LYS A 993 13.48 9.24 40.70
N GLN A 994 13.92 8.00 40.49
CA GLN A 994 14.06 6.94 41.49
C GLN A 994 12.72 6.48 42.10
N VAL A 995 11.62 6.65 41.37
CA VAL A 995 10.24 6.38 41.85
C VAL A 995 9.76 4.99 41.45
N GLU A 996 10.05 4.56 40.23
CA GLU A 996 9.30 3.50 39.55
C GLU A 996 9.99 2.13 39.68
N PHE A 997 11.32 2.14 39.58
CA PHE A 997 12.13 0.92 39.50
C PHE A 997 13.00 0.68 40.74
N SER A 998 12.93 1.54 41.77
CA SER A 998 13.68 1.44 43.03
C SER A 998 13.55 0.08 43.72
N GLN A 999 12.34 -0.48 43.76
CA GLN A 999 11.99 -1.82 44.24
C GLN A 999 12.74 -2.98 43.55
N TYR A 1000 13.29 -2.77 42.35
CA TYR A 1000 14.04 -3.78 41.60
C TYR A 1000 15.56 -3.74 41.82
N ALA A 1001 16.06 -2.90 42.75
CA ALA A 1001 17.49 -2.62 42.91
C ALA A 1001 18.39 -3.86 43.15
N ASN A 1002 17.83 -4.93 43.71
CA ASN A 1002 18.57 -6.17 44.04
C ASN A 1002 18.36 -7.30 43.02
N LEU A 1003 17.62 -7.09 41.92
CA LEU A 1003 17.28 -8.18 41.00
C LEU A 1003 18.53 -8.83 40.37
N PRO A 1004 18.66 -10.17 40.39
CA PRO A 1004 19.76 -10.88 39.72
C PRO A 1004 19.74 -10.69 38.20
N HIS A 1005 18.59 -10.30 37.62
CA HIS A 1005 18.42 -9.93 36.22
C HIS A 1005 19.04 -8.57 35.86
N LEU A 1006 19.53 -7.75 36.79
CA LEU A 1006 20.17 -6.49 36.43
C LEU A 1006 21.46 -6.72 35.61
N TYR A 1007 21.64 -5.89 34.58
CA TYR A 1007 22.91 -5.79 33.82
C TYR A 1007 23.91 -4.87 34.52
N ARG A 1008 23.39 -3.84 35.21
CA ARG A 1008 24.10 -2.86 36.05
C ARG A 1008 23.11 -2.31 37.09
N PRO A 1009 23.57 -1.63 38.15
CA PRO A 1009 22.69 -0.90 39.06
C PRO A 1009 21.75 0.06 38.32
N ILE A 1010 20.59 0.34 38.90
CA ILE A 1010 19.61 1.30 38.35
C ILE A 1010 20.30 2.64 38.09
N ILE A 1011 20.18 3.15 36.87
CA ILE A 1011 20.79 4.42 36.47
C ILE A 1011 19.92 5.56 36.97
N LYS A 1012 20.54 6.42 37.80
CA LYS A 1012 19.87 7.51 38.54
C LYS A 1012 20.21 8.90 37.99
N ASP A 1013 21.24 9.02 37.14
CA ASP A 1013 21.61 10.26 36.47
C ASP A 1013 21.26 10.21 34.97
N ALA A 1014 20.82 11.34 34.43
CA ALA A 1014 20.40 11.44 33.04
C ALA A 1014 21.57 11.36 32.04
N LYS A 1015 22.78 11.80 32.41
CA LYS A 1015 23.98 11.74 31.56
C LYS A 1015 24.57 10.33 31.58
N GLU A 1016 24.54 9.66 32.72
CA GLU A 1016 24.78 8.21 32.84
C GLU A 1016 23.78 7.41 31.99
N GLY A 1017 22.51 7.84 31.92
CA GLY A 1017 21.49 7.26 31.04
C GLY A 1017 21.82 7.40 29.55
N ILE A 1018 22.30 8.57 29.13
CA ILE A 1018 22.77 8.82 27.75
C ILE A 1018 24.01 7.96 27.44
N ASP A 1019 25.00 7.94 28.32
CA ASP A 1019 26.19 7.08 28.21
C ASP A 1019 25.84 5.58 28.14
N ALA A 1020 24.81 5.14 28.87
CA ALA A 1020 24.33 3.77 28.79
C ALA A 1020 23.71 3.43 27.42
N LEU A 1021 22.98 4.37 26.80
CA LEU A 1021 22.45 4.20 25.43
C LEU A 1021 23.60 4.15 24.40
N ASP A 1022 24.60 5.02 24.52
CA ASP A 1022 25.78 5.02 23.64
C ASP A 1022 26.59 3.71 23.80
N LYS A 1023 26.73 3.20 25.03
CA LYS A 1023 27.35 1.89 25.31
C LYS A 1023 26.53 0.71 24.78
N LEU A 1024 25.20 0.81 24.76
CA LEU A 1024 24.34 -0.20 24.15
C LEU A 1024 24.48 -0.28 22.62
N VAL A 1025 24.77 0.83 21.93
CA VAL A 1025 25.13 0.80 20.50
C VAL A 1025 26.42 0.01 20.28
N ASN A 1026 27.40 0.15 21.19
CA ASN A 1026 28.65 -0.62 21.13
C ASN A 1026 28.45 -2.11 21.44
N GLU A 1027 27.64 -2.46 22.45
CA GLU A 1027 27.24 -3.84 22.75
C GLU A 1027 26.49 -4.48 21.57
N MET A 1028 25.56 -3.76 20.94
CA MET A 1028 24.89 -4.19 19.71
C MET A 1028 25.88 -4.53 18.60
N ASN A 1029 26.85 -3.64 18.35
CA ASN A 1029 27.88 -3.84 17.33
C ASN A 1029 28.83 -5.02 17.66
N MET A 1030 29.14 -5.25 18.94
CA MET A 1030 29.92 -6.41 19.38
C MET A 1030 29.13 -7.73 19.24
N ARG A 1031 27.85 -7.74 19.58
CA ARG A 1031 26.97 -8.89 19.35
C ARG A 1031 26.86 -9.25 17.87
N TYR A 1032 26.75 -8.27 16.97
CA TYR A 1032 26.75 -8.55 15.54
C TYR A 1032 28.01 -9.28 15.06
N LYS A 1033 29.20 -8.97 15.62
CA LYS A 1033 30.43 -9.73 15.34
C LYS A 1033 30.33 -11.18 15.83
N LEU A 1034 29.77 -11.42 17.02
CA LEU A 1034 29.55 -12.78 17.55
C LEU A 1034 28.53 -13.57 16.72
N LEU A 1035 27.47 -12.92 16.23
CA LEU A 1035 26.49 -13.54 15.32
C LEU A 1035 27.15 -13.98 14.00
N ASP A 1036 27.98 -13.11 13.39
CA ASP A 1036 28.68 -13.40 12.14
C ASP A 1036 29.74 -14.52 12.31
N GLN A 1037 30.56 -14.44 13.36
CA GLN A 1037 31.52 -15.50 13.74
C GLN A 1037 30.83 -16.86 13.94
N ALA A 1038 29.68 -16.87 14.62
CA ALA A 1038 28.86 -18.05 14.79
C ALA A 1038 28.06 -18.44 13.53
N LYS A 1039 28.09 -17.63 12.45
CA LYS A 1039 27.37 -17.81 11.17
C LYS A 1039 25.85 -17.92 11.34
N VAL A 1040 25.28 -17.09 12.20
CA VAL A 1040 23.85 -17.03 12.55
C VAL A 1040 23.29 -15.61 12.36
N LYS A 1041 21.98 -15.48 12.20
CA LYS A 1041 21.34 -14.23 11.76
C LYS A 1041 20.71 -13.40 12.90
N ASN A 1042 20.60 -13.97 14.09
CA ASN A 1042 19.96 -13.38 15.26
C ASN A 1042 20.38 -14.11 16.56
N ILE A 1043 20.04 -13.49 17.69
CA ILE A 1043 20.23 -14.03 19.05
C ILE A 1043 19.56 -15.40 19.28
N ASP A 1044 18.39 -15.66 18.69
CA ASP A 1044 17.70 -16.96 18.82
C ASP A 1044 18.58 -18.10 18.30
N SER A 1045 18.98 -18.05 17.02
CA SER A 1045 19.83 -19.08 16.42
C SER A 1045 21.26 -19.12 17.00
N TYR A 1046 21.73 -18.01 17.59
CA TYR A 1046 22.98 -18.01 18.35
C TYR A 1046 22.85 -18.84 19.64
N ASN A 1047 21.78 -18.63 20.42
CA ASN A 1047 21.56 -19.38 21.66
C ASN A 1047 21.17 -20.85 21.38
N GLU A 1048 20.40 -21.15 20.33
CA GLU A 1048 20.20 -22.53 19.84
C GLU A 1048 21.54 -23.22 19.54
N LYS A 1049 22.47 -22.52 18.86
CA LYS A 1049 23.79 -23.06 18.54
C LYS A 1049 24.68 -23.21 19.77
N ARG A 1050 24.55 -22.34 20.77
CA ARG A 1050 25.25 -22.45 22.07
C ARG A 1050 24.82 -23.68 22.89
N LEU A 1051 23.57 -24.14 22.77
CA LEU A 1051 23.13 -25.40 23.39
C LEU A 1051 23.88 -26.62 22.82
N ILE A 1052 24.30 -26.56 21.56
CA ILE A 1052 25.07 -27.62 20.89
C ILE A 1052 26.58 -27.43 21.09
N ASN A 1053 27.05 -26.18 21.20
CA ASN A 1053 28.43 -25.85 21.52
C ASN A 1053 28.53 -24.91 22.74
N PRO A 1054 28.64 -25.45 23.97
CA PRO A 1054 28.74 -24.67 25.20
C PRO A 1054 29.94 -23.73 25.30
N SER A 1055 30.97 -23.86 24.45
CA SER A 1055 32.11 -22.93 24.40
C SER A 1055 31.77 -21.55 23.83
N LEU A 1056 30.59 -21.37 23.21
CA LEU A 1056 30.13 -20.06 22.75
C LEU A 1056 29.70 -19.20 23.95
N PRO A 1057 30.19 -17.94 24.06
CA PRO A 1057 29.81 -17.02 25.12
C PRO A 1057 28.29 -16.86 25.26
N ALA A 1058 27.79 -16.72 26.49
CA ALA A 1058 26.37 -16.50 26.74
C ALA A 1058 25.90 -15.15 26.18
N MET A 1059 24.80 -15.14 25.44
CA MET A 1059 24.18 -13.91 24.94
C MET A 1059 22.73 -13.82 25.47
N PRO A 1060 22.51 -13.26 26.68
CA PRO A 1060 21.16 -13.00 27.18
C PRO A 1060 20.51 -11.87 26.37
N TYR A 1061 19.18 -11.88 26.30
CA TYR A 1061 18.41 -10.71 25.86
C TYR A 1061 18.70 -9.52 26.79
N ILE A 1062 18.72 -8.30 26.25
CA ILE A 1062 18.75 -7.07 27.04
C ILE A 1062 17.45 -6.33 26.82
N VAL A 1063 16.71 -6.05 27.89
CA VAL A 1063 15.54 -5.15 27.85
C VAL A 1063 15.88 -3.88 28.63
N VAL A 1064 15.68 -2.74 28.00
CA VAL A 1064 16.01 -1.42 28.55
C VAL A 1064 14.73 -0.67 28.81
N PHE A 1065 14.50 -0.30 30.07
CA PHE A 1065 13.36 0.51 30.49
C PHE A 1065 13.84 1.94 30.78
N ILE A 1066 13.17 2.92 30.19
CA ILE A 1066 13.34 4.35 30.49
C ILE A 1066 12.01 4.85 31.03
N ASP A 1067 11.94 5.32 32.27
CA ASP A 1067 10.66 5.83 32.83
C ASP A 1067 10.18 7.12 32.14
N GLU A 1068 11.10 8.06 31.96
CA GLU A 1068 10.82 9.37 31.42
C GLU A 1068 11.88 9.77 30.39
N LEU A 1069 11.51 9.65 29.12
CA LEU A 1069 12.32 10.10 27.99
C LEU A 1069 12.65 11.60 28.08
N ARG A 1070 11.75 12.44 28.63
CA ARG A 1070 11.96 13.88 28.74
C ARG A 1070 13.24 14.22 29.51
N ASP A 1071 13.50 13.54 30.61
CA ASP A 1071 14.59 13.89 31.52
C ASP A 1071 15.97 13.61 30.87
N LEU A 1072 16.03 12.67 29.90
CA LEU A 1072 17.19 12.46 29.02
C LEU A 1072 17.24 13.50 27.89
N MET A 1073 16.10 13.79 27.25
CA MET A 1073 16.01 14.75 26.13
C MET A 1073 16.43 16.17 26.55
N GLU A 1074 16.06 16.61 27.76
CA GLU A 1074 16.45 17.91 28.32
C GLU A 1074 17.95 18.00 28.63
N ASN A 1075 18.66 16.87 28.75
CA ASN A 1075 20.12 16.85 28.90
C ASN A 1075 20.86 16.83 27.55
N SER A 1076 20.42 16.02 26.57
CA SER A 1076 21.06 15.95 25.25
C SER A 1076 20.18 15.31 24.16
N ALA A 1077 19.08 15.97 23.78
CA ALA A 1077 18.13 15.48 22.77
C ALA A 1077 18.79 14.87 21.52
N SER A 1078 19.77 15.55 20.91
CA SER A 1078 20.41 15.06 19.67
C SER A 1078 21.18 13.74 19.85
N LYS A 1079 21.81 13.51 21.01
CA LYS A 1079 22.43 12.21 21.33
C LYS A 1079 21.38 11.14 21.60
N VAL A 1080 20.37 11.48 22.41
CA VAL A 1080 19.26 10.58 22.76
C VAL A 1080 18.53 10.10 21.50
N GLU A 1081 18.18 11.00 20.58
CA GLU A 1081 17.58 10.66 19.29
C GLU A 1081 18.50 9.80 18.42
N SER A 1082 19.79 10.14 18.32
CA SER A 1082 20.76 9.37 17.54
C SER A 1082 20.87 7.94 18.04
N SER A 1083 21.09 7.74 19.34
CA SER A 1083 21.32 6.42 19.92
C SER A 1083 20.02 5.60 20.01
N ILE A 1084 18.86 6.23 20.24
CA ILE A 1084 17.55 5.56 20.07
C ILE A 1084 17.33 5.15 18.61
N ALA A 1085 17.66 5.97 17.62
CA ALA A 1085 17.50 5.63 16.21
C ALA A 1085 18.45 4.50 15.76
N SER A 1086 19.73 4.55 16.14
CA SER A 1086 20.71 3.49 15.87
C SER A 1086 20.27 2.15 16.46
N LEU A 1087 19.84 2.15 17.72
CA LEU A 1087 19.30 0.95 18.36
C LEU A 1087 17.99 0.52 17.66
N ALA A 1088 17.05 1.43 17.43
CA ALA A 1088 15.74 1.07 16.91
C ALA A 1088 15.73 0.48 15.50
N SER A 1089 16.75 0.78 14.70
CA SER A 1089 16.96 0.20 13.37
C SER A 1089 17.48 -1.25 13.43
N MET A 1090 18.36 -1.58 14.39
CA MET A 1090 19.21 -2.78 14.32
C MET A 1090 19.20 -3.67 15.59
N ALA A 1091 19.02 -3.11 16.78
CA ALA A 1091 19.23 -3.75 18.09
C ALA A 1091 18.46 -5.07 18.28
N ARG A 1092 17.27 -5.17 17.67
CA ARG A 1092 16.40 -6.35 17.73
C ARG A 1092 17.10 -7.65 17.35
N ALA A 1093 17.95 -7.68 16.32
CA ALA A 1093 18.60 -8.93 15.89
C ALA A 1093 19.68 -9.39 16.88
N ALA A 1094 20.32 -8.43 17.57
CA ALA A 1094 21.24 -8.64 18.68
C ALA A 1094 20.52 -8.90 20.03
N GLY A 1095 19.18 -8.95 20.04
CA GLY A 1095 18.37 -9.19 21.24
C GLY A 1095 18.36 -8.04 22.26
N ILE A 1096 18.60 -6.81 21.80
CA ILE A 1096 18.51 -5.60 22.63
C ILE A 1096 17.18 -4.90 22.32
N HIS A 1097 16.39 -4.59 23.35
CA HIS A 1097 15.01 -4.09 23.20
C HIS A 1097 14.72 -2.91 24.14
N LEU A 1098 14.52 -1.73 23.54
CA LEU A 1098 14.03 -0.53 24.24
C LEU A 1098 12.51 -0.58 24.51
N ILE A 1099 12.15 -0.27 25.77
CA ILE A 1099 10.82 0.12 26.25
C ILE A 1099 10.98 1.53 26.83
N ILE A 1100 10.42 2.52 26.15
CA ILE A 1100 10.63 3.93 26.46
C ILE A 1100 9.32 4.53 26.90
N ALA A 1101 9.29 5.11 28.10
CA ALA A 1101 8.10 5.73 28.66
C ALA A 1101 8.24 7.26 28.78
N THR A 1102 7.11 7.96 28.87
CA THR A 1102 7.04 9.40 29.19
C THR A 1102 5.70 9.78 29.81
N GLN A 1103 5.71 10.71 30.78
CA GLN A 1103 4.50 11.36 31.29
C GLN A 1103 4.12 12.62 30.50
N ARG A 1104 5.01 13.13 29.63
CA ARG A 1104 4.83 14.36 28.84
C ARG A 1104 4.97 14.09 27.33
N PRO A 1105 3.91 13.58 26.67
CA PRO A 1105 3.88 13.34 25.23
C PRO A 1105 3.79 14.65 24.40
N SER A 1106 4.73 15.58 24.60
CA SER A 1106 4.90 16.75 23.72
C SER A 1106 5.65 16.36 22.44
N LYS A 1107 5.59 17.21 21.42
CA LYS A 1107 6.37 17.02 20.17
C LYS A 1107 7.89 17.13 20.38
N GLU A 1108 8.34 17.72 21.47
CA GLU A 1108 9.76 17.90 21.79
C GLU A 1108 10.33 16.64 22.43
N VAL A 1109 9.56 15.98 23.30
CA VAL A 1109 9.93 14.69 23.91
C VAL A 1109 9.71 13.55 22.93
N VAL A 1110 8.58 13.55 22.22
CA VAL A 1110 8.14 12.48 21.31
C VAL A 1110 8.20 12.99 19.87
N SER A 1111 9.43 13.24 19.41
CA SER A 1111 9.74 13.84 18.11
C SER A 1111 9.30 12.95 16.92
N PRO A 1112 9.25 13.49 15.69
CA PRO A 1112 9.01 12.69 14.49
C PRO A 1112 10.01 11.54 14.30
N ILE A 1113 11.28 11.73 14.71
CA ILE A 1113 12.34 10.71 14.62
C ILE A 1113 12.07 9.58 15.61
N ILE A 1114 11.76 9.92 16.87
CA ILE A 1114 11.36 8.95 17.89
C ILE A 1114 10.10 8.19 17.45
N LYS A 1115 9.07 8.89 16.93
CA LYS A 1115 7.82 8.26 16.45
C LYS A 1115 8.01 7.32 15.27
N ALA A 1116 8.91 7.63 14.33
CA ALA A 1116 9.21 6.77 13.20
C ALA A 1116 9.89 5.46 13.64
N ASN A 1117 10.79 5.56 14.62
CA ASN A 1117 11.57 4.45 15.16
C ASN A 1117 10.81 3.60 16.20
N LEU A 1118 9.81 4.17 16.87
CA LEU A 1118 8.93 3.48 17.82
C LEU A 1118 7.49 3.31 17.25
N PRO A 1119 7.25 2.33 16.35
CA PRO A 1119 5.96 2.12 15.71
C PRO A 1119 5.01 1.19 16.49
N VAL A 1120 5.43 0.63 17.63
CA VAL A 1120 4.56 -0.07 18.57
C VAL A 1120 4.39 0.83 19.79
N ARG A 1121 3.14 1.10 20.18
CA ARG A 1121 2.85 2.13 21.19
C ARG A 1121 1.75 1.69 22.15
N ILE A 1122 1.84 2.15 23.39
CA ILE A 1122 0.78 2.11 24.39
C ILE A 1122 0.49 3.55 24.83
N ALA A 1123 -0.78 3.94 24.74
CA ALA A 1123 -1.27 5.23 25.23
C ALA A 1123 -2.31 4.99 26.34
N PHE A 1124 -1.96 5.32 27.58
CA PHE A 1124 -2.92 5.47 28.68
C PHE A 1124 -3.64 6.83 28.56
N SER A 1125 -4.53 7.13 29.50
CA SER A 1125 -5.23 8.43 29.56
C SER A 1125 -4.27 9.63 29.53
N VAL A 1126 -4.64 10.68 28.80
CA VAL A 1126 -3.86 11.91 28.60
C VAL A 1126 -4.73 13.16 28.69
N ALA A 1127 -4.13 14.29 29.02
CA ALA A 1127 -4.84 15.54 29.27
C ALA A 1127 -5.53 16.15 28.02
N SER A 1128 -5.07 15.85 26.80
CA SER A 1128 -5.66 16.42 25.58
C SER A 1128 -5.61 15.52 24.34
N ILE A 1129 -6.48 15.85 23.37
CA ILE A 1129 -6.44 15.30 22.02
C ILE A 1129 -5.13 15.62 21.26
N HIS A 1130 -4.37 16.65 21.68
CA HIS A 1130 -3.05 16.91 21.12
C HIS A 1130 -2.08 15.80 21.52
N ASP A 1131 -2.06 15.47 22.81
CA ASP A 1131 -1.21 14.43 23.40
C ASP A 1131 -1.51 13.06 22.78
N SER A 1132 -2.80 12.71 22.63
CA SER A 1132 -3.21 11.48 21.93
C SER A 1132 -2.66 11.43 20.49
N ARG A 1133 -2.72 12.55 19.75
CA ARG A 1133 -2.17 12.63 18.39
C ARG A 1133 -0.63 12.59 18.38
N VAL A 1134 0.04 13.06 19.42
CA VAL A 1134 1.49 12.89 19.56
C VAL A 1134 1.84 11.42 19.81
N ILE A 1135 1.08 10.66 20.60
CA ILE A 1135 1.36 9.23 20.80
C ILE A 1135 0.85 8.39 19.62
N LEU A 1136 -0.46 8.29 19.44
CA LEU A 1136 -1.12 7.37 18.51
C LEU A 1136 -1.09 7.87 17.06
N GLY A 1137 -1.10 9.19 16.85
CA GLY A 1137 -1.32 9.82 15.53
C GLY A 1137 -2.77 10.27 15.30
N GLU A 1138 -3.68 9.85 16.16
CA GLU A 1138 -5.11 10.18 16.16
C GLU A 1138 -5.62 10.44 17.60
N GLY A 1139 -6.87 10.89 17.74
CA GLY A 1139 -7.50 11.12 19.03
C GLY A 1139 -8.01 9.86 19.73
N GLY A 1140 -8.56 10.06 20.92
CA GLY A 1140 -9.26 9.07 21.74
C GLY A 1140 -8.55 8.66 23.03
N ALA A 1141 -7.24 8.90 23.20
CA ALA A 1141 -6.58 8.61 24.47
C ALA A 1141 -7.03 9.59 25.58
N GLU A 1142 -7.49 10.79 25.20
CA GLU A 1142 -8.23 11.73 26.05
C GLU A 1142 -9.65 11.27 26.46
N GLU A 1143 -10.13 10.15 25.91
CA GLU A 1143 -11.41 9.50 26.30
C GLU A 1143 -11.21 8.20 27.11
N LEU A 1144 -10.00 7.98 27.63
CA LEU A 1144 -9.68 6.86 28.51
C LEU A 1144 -9.93 7.21 29.97
N LEU A 1145 -10.54 6.30 30.71
CA LEU A 1145 -11.03 6.51 32.09
C LEU A 1145 -9.92 6.53 33.16
N GLY A 1146 -8.65 6.39 32.76
CA GLY A 1146 -7.51 6.30 33.66
C GLY A 1146 -7.40 4.95 34.37
N SER A 1147 -6.57 4.88 35.41
CA SER A 1147 -6.37 3.69 36.25
C SER A 1147 -6.19 2.39 35.44
N GLY A 1148 -5.32 2.43 34.42
CA GLY A 1148 -4.95 1.30 33.57
C GLY A 1148 -5.68 1.20 32.22
N ASP A 1149 -6.74 1.97 31.97
CA ASP A 1149 -7.43 2.03 30.66
C ASP A 1149 -6.50 2.68 29.60
N MET A 1150 -6.30 1.98 28.48
CA MET A 1150 -5.27 2.29 27.49
C MET A 1150 -5.62 1.84 26.05
N PHE A 1151 -4.93 2.41 25.07
CA PHE A 1151 -4.86 1.91 23.70
C PHE A 1151 -3.49 1.28 23.41
N TYR A 1152 -3.49 0.02 22.99
CA TYR A 1152 -2.34 -0.66 22.40
C TYR A 1152 -2.39 -0.54 20.87
N ALA A 1153 -1.34 0.01 20.28
CA ALA A 1153 -1.17 0.18 18.83
C ALA A 1153 -0.01 -0.70 18.33
N PRO A 1154 -0.28 -1.84 17.67
CA PRO A 1154 0.75 -2.69 17.07
C PRO A 1154 1.30 -2.08 15.78
N LYS A 1155 2.52 -2.50 15.37
CA LYS A 1155 3.20 -2.03 14.13
C LYS A 1155 2.37 -2.18 12.85
N SER A 1156 1.44 -3.13 12.83
CA SER A 1156 0.52 -3.38 11.72
C SER A 1156 -0.77 -3.99 12.26
N GLY A 1157 -1.86 -3.22 12.24
CA GLY A 1157 -3.18 -3.60 12.75
C GLY A 1157 -3.96 -2.36 13.19
N PRO A 1158 -5.24 -2.50 13.58
CA PRO A 1158 -5.96 -1.45 14.30
C PRO A 1158 -5.38 -1.25 15.72
N LYS A 1159 -5.64 -0.09 16.33
CA LYS A 1159 -5.45 0.06 17.80
C LYS A 1159 -6.52 -0.74 18.55
N ILE A 1160 -6.15 -1.25 19.73
CA ILE A 1160 -7.01 -2.08 20.58
C ILE A 1160 -7.15 -1.38 21.93
N ARG A 1161 -8.38 -1.17 22.42
CA ARG A 1161 -8.63 -0.67 23.79
C ARG A 1161 -8.45 -1.82 24.77
N ALA A 1162 -7.68 -1.59 25.83
CA ALA A 1162 -7.29 -2.58 26.81
C ALA A 1162 -7.20 -1.96 28.20
N VAL A 1163 -7.20 -2.79 29.23
CA VAL A 1163 -6.90 -2.41 30.62
C VAL A 1163 -5.63 -3.14 31.03
N SER A 1164 -4.60 -2.42 31.48
CA SER A 1164 -3.38 -3.04 32.03
C SER A 1164 -3.72 -3.84 33.30
N ALA A 1165 -2.89 -4.82 33.63
CA ALA A 1165 -2.99 -5.42 34.96
C ALA A 1165 -2.62 -4.39 36.05
N TYR A 1166 -3.04 -4.68 37.27
CA TYR A 1166 -2.50 -4.13 38.50
C TYR A 1166 -1.62 -5.16 39.20
N VAL A 1167 -0.55 -4.66 39.83
CA VAL A 1167 0.34 -5.35 40.76
C VAL A 1167 0.65 -4.34 41.86
N SER A 1168 0.50 -4.74 43.11
CA SER A 1168 0.88 -3.93 44.27
C SER A 1168 2.37 -4.05 44.59
N ASP A 1169 2.94 -3.04 45.24
CA ASP A 1169 4.36 -3.01 45.61
C ASP A 1169 4.74 -4.20 46.51
N GLN A 1170 3.81 -4.68 47.35
CA GLN A 1170 4.01 -5.88 48.17
C GLN A 1170 4.12 -7.17 47.34
N GLU A 1171 3.33 -7.31 46.28
CA GLU A 1171 3.46 -8.43 45.33
C GLU A 1171 4.81 -8.36 44.59
N ILE A 1172 5.27 -7.15 44.24
CA ILE A 1172 6.58 -6.93 43.61
C ILE A 1172 7.71 -7.28 44.59
N GLU A 1173 7.68 -6.79 45.83
CA GLU A 1173 8.66 -7.12 46.86
C GLU A 1173 8.74 -8.63 47.12
N ASN A 1174 7.58 -9.31 47.22
CA ASN A 1174 7.53 -10.76 47.39
C ASN A 1174 8.20 -11.51 46.23
N ILE A 1175 7.96 -11.07 44.98
CA ILE A 1175 8.53 -11.68 43.78
C ILE A 1175 10.04 -11.37 43.67
N VAL A 1176 10.45 -10.13 43.95
CA VAL A 1176 11.87 -9.73 43.96
C VAL A 1176 12.62 -10.53 45.02
N THR A 1177 12.11 -10.62 46.24
CA THR A 1177 12.71 -11.39 47.34
C THR A 1177 12.84 -12.87 46.96
N TYR A 1178 11.75 -13.49 46.50
CA TYR A 1178 11.76 -14.88 46.04
C TYR A 1178 12.80 -15.13 44.93
N LEU A 1179 12.94 -14.21 43.98
CA LEU A 1179 13.94 -14.32 42.90
C LEU A 1179 15.36 -14.09 43.40
N CYS A 1180 15.57 -13.22 44.39
CA CYS A 1180 16.88 -13.02 45.02
C CYS A 1180 17.30 -14.25 45.82
N ASP A 1181 16.40 -14.90 46.55
CA ASP A 1181 16.69 -16.14 47.27
C ASP A 1181 16.86 -17.35 46.34
N ARG A 1182 16.07 -17.43 45.26
CA ARG A 1182 16.17 -18.50 44.25
C ARG A 1182 17.45 -18.45 43.41
N TYR A 1183 18.05 -17.27 43.26
CA TYR A 1183 19.26 -17.04 42.47
C TYR A 1183 20.40 -16.40 43.30
N ARG A 1184 20.40 -16.64 44.62
CA ARG A 1184 21.53 -16.40 45.51
C ARG A 1184 22.61 -17.45 45.19
N GLU A 1185 23.80 -16.98 44.83
CA GLU A 1185 25.05 -17.76 44.85
C GLU A 1185 25.72 -17.66 46.23
#